data_AF-A0A329ZAW9-F1
#
_entry.id   AF-A0A329ZAW9-F1
#
_cell.length_a   1.000
_cell.length_b   1.000
_cell.length_c   1.000
_cell.angle_alpha   90.00
_cell.angle_beta   90.00
_cell.angle_gamma   90.00
#
_symmetry.space_group_name_H-M   'P 1'
#
loop_
_entity.id
_entity.type
_entity.pdbx_description
1 polymer ?
#
loop_
_entity_poly.entity_id
_entity_poly.type
_entity_poly.pdbx_seq_one_letter_code
_entity_poly.pdbx_strand_id
1 'polypeptide(L)'
;MRNSPYLFRVLYKIYALPQKVADIRQNPSLYPNTRQNQALKLASTNLRNLKPQLNYQDFTLDSTLDSKNPNPQTRNNSQRKLRILHLASDNFQGGAESVFRNTIEITAKDFIIYTASCDREIAESQKHIILDDYQNYNKILGVLKYIFNLKNYRILSGALKTLKPDIIHTQNYLSRLSPSVLFALKKYKKYNSKVRLIYTQHGFGACANLCFYNYNKNAICEECKNKSQIRIAWKNCDRRGRIYSILKSIRTLFYQGIFLKEQNLFDKIIFVSNFQMQKHLEAGYDAQKCVVITNPIDKKFYNPNVSLADKENLIVFFGRICAEKNVELLIKAFRMLVNEPEFSKYRLLIIGNGERKEKCKNLAKRLFGDLAGNLGEIQKDKIPAEIQGSEILSANTPKIPQANAPKPLCEFISHLSPSELKEILKKSKISVLPSLWYETFGLTILESILAGAFPLMSDIGALSETKESFGGVTFKLDNGENLYIALKNTLENYEEFFKKIPSYQKNIIETTNDKNYLNALANAYKITTADDMGGGGGILLVLEIFSHISKVNSVIFMDRLPPECLKNILKNAKISILPSLLYETFGLTIVESILSGSIPLSSDIGALSETSKEFGGFRFIPNSKHSLKDSMRAILLNYEENLTDLLVQQKKLETHNKTYEQDIKSLYFSEFKE
;
A
#
# COMPACT_ATOMS: atom_id res chain seq x y z
N MET A 1 24.48 -27.34 -0.43
CA MET A 1 25.20 -26.29 -1.18
C MET A 1 25.72 -26.88 -2.50
N ARG A 2 24.85 -27.14 -3.47
CA ARG A 2 25.21 -27.47 -4.86
C ARG A 2 24.10 -26.86 -5.74
N ASN A 3 24.46 -26.30 -6.89
CA ASN A 3 23.64 -25.51 -7.84
C ASN A 3 23.76 -23.98 -7.72
N SER A 4 24.99 -23.45 -7.91
CA SER A 4 25.33 -22.31 -8.81
C SER A 4 26.78 -21.84 -8.56
N PRO A 5 27.83 -22.56 -9.03
CA PRO A 5 29.22 -22.25 -8.68
C PRO A 5 29.89 -21.21 -9.59
N TYR A 6 29.44 -21.05 -10.84
CA TYR A 6 30.22 -20.33 -11.85
C TYR A 6 30.07 -18.81 -11.72
N LEU A 7 28.84 -18.31 -11.64
CA LEU A 7 28.60 -16.86 -11.57
C LEU A 7 29.05 -16.27 -10.22
N PHE A 8 28.88 -17.00 -9.12
CA PHE A 8 29.38 -16.58 -7.80
C PHE A 8 30.90 -16.52 -7.76
N ARG A 9 31.61 -17.45 -8.43
CA ARG A 9 33.07 -17.39 -8.60
C ARG A 9 33.50 -16.24 -9.52
N VAL A 10 32.76 -15.96 -10.59
CA VAL A 10 33.05 -14.83 -11.50
C VAL A 10 32.86 -13.49 -10.79
N LEU A 11 31.72 -13.29 -10.11
CA LEU A 11 31.49 -12.09 -9.31
C LEU A 11 32.50 -11.99 -8.16
N TYR A 12 32.80 -13.08 -7.44
CA TYR A 12 33.84 -13.09 -6.41
C TYR A 12 35.22 -12.70 -6.96
N LYS A 13 35.61 -13.23 -8.13
CA LYS A 13 36.88 -12.87 -8.80
C LYS A 13 36.93 -11.39 -9.19
N ILE A 14 35.82 -10.84 -9.70
CA ILE A 14 35.69 -9.40 -10.03
C ILE A 14 35.78 -8.54 -8.76
N TYR A 15 35.15 -8.96 -7.65
CA TYR A 15 35.19 -8.24 -6.37
C TYR A 15 36.49 -8.44 -5.57
N ALA A 16 37.30 -9.47 -5.87
CA ALA A 16 38.60 -9.72 -5.23
C ALA A 16 39.78 -8.99 -5.92
N LEU A 17 39.57 -8.47 -7.14
CA LEU A 17 40.58 -7.67 -7.86
C LEU A 17 41.05 -6.42 -7.08
N PRO A 18 40.18 -5.64 -6.42
CA PRO A 18 40.63 -4.51 -5.59
C PRO A 18 41.45 -4.92 -4.37
N GLN A 19 41.16 -6.09 -3.76
CA GLN A 19 41.92 -6.61 -2.61
C GLN A 19 43.31 -7.10 -3.02
N LYS A 20 43.43 -7.81 -4.15
CA LYS A 20 44.74 -8.21 -4.69
C LYS A 20 45.61 -7.01 -5.08
N VAL A 21 45.00 -5.95 -5.60
CA VAL A 21 45.72 -4.69 -5.93
C VAL A 21 46.14 -3.94 -4.65
N ALA A 22 45.42 -4.09 -3.54
CA ALA A 22 45.82 -3.57 -2.23
C ALA A 22 46.95 -4.39 -1.58
N ASP A 23 46.93 -5.72 -1.72
CA ASP A 23 48.02 -6.60 -1.22
C ASP A 23 49.34 -6.37 -1.98
N ILE A 24 49.29 -6.18 -3.30
CA ILE A 24 50.47 -5.85 -4.13
C ILE A 24 51.08 -4.50 -3.71
N ARG A 25 50.27 -3.56 -3.22
CA ARG A 25 50.74 -2.27 -2.69
C ARG A 25 51.45 -2.39 -1.33
N GLN A 26 51.13 -3.41 -0.53
CA GLN A 26 51.65 -3.56 0.84
C GLN A 26 52.90 -4.45 0.92
N ASN A 27 53.10 -5.40 0.00
CA ASN A 27 54.30 -6.25 -0.03
C ASN A 27 54.87 -6.40 -1.45
N PRO A 28 55.56 -5.37 -1.98
CA PRO A 28 56.12 -5.39 -3.35
C PRO A 28 57.21 -6.46 -3.55
N SER A 29 57.87 -6.89 -2.47
CA SER A 29 58.98 -7.85 -2.49
C SER A 29 58.56 -9.30 -2.78
N LEU A 30 57.26 -9.63 -2.68
CA LEU A 30 56.74 -10.97 -2.95
C LEU A 30 56.57 -11.29 -4.45
N TYR A 31 56.85 -10.33 -5.34
CA TYR A 31 56.66 -10.49 -6.79
C TYR A 31 57.87 -10.00 -7.59
N PRO A 32 58.97 -10.77 -7.67
CA PRO A 32 60.12 -10.39 -8.46
C PRO A 32 59.83 -10.55 -9.97
N ASN A 33 59.97 -9.44 -10.69
CA ASN A 33 60.21 -9.30 -12.13
C ASN A 33 59.33 -10.09 -13.11
N THR A 34 58.28 -9.44 -13.63
CA THR A 34 57.83 -9.66 -15.02
C THR A 34 57.51 -8.32 -15.69
N ARG A 35 57.72 -8.27 -17.02
CA ARG A 35 57.74 -7.12 -17.95
C ARG A 35 56.50 -6.18 -17.99
N GLN A 36 55.64 -6.15 -16.97
CA GLN A 36 54.41 -5.34 -16.95
C GLN A 36 54.51 -4.00 -16.18
N ASN A 37 55.71 -3.51 -15.84
CA ASN A 37 55.88 -2.30 -15.02
C ASN A 37 56.12 -0.98 -15.80
N GLN A 38 55.93 -0.95 -17.12
CA GLN A 38 55.94 0.33 -17.86
C GLN A 38 54.59 1.05 -17.89
N ALA A 39 53.47 0.34 -17.72
CA ALA A 39 52.13 0.96 -17.71
C ALA A 39 51.78 1.68 -16.39
N LEU A 40 52.50 1.40 -15.30
CA LEU A 40 52.23 1.95 -13.96
C LEU A 40 53.01 3.24 -13.64
N LYS A 41 53.98 3.64 -14.49
CA LYS A 41 54.72 4.91 -14.33
C LYS A 41 53.95 6.14 -14.84
N LEU A 42 52.86 5.94 -15.58
CA LEU A 42 52.03 7.03 -16.13
C LEU A 42 50.84 7.42 -15.23
N ALA A 43 50.57 6.66 -14.15
CA ALA A 43 49.41 6.89 -13.28
C ALA A 43 49.76 7.55 -11.93
N SER A 44 51.03 7.88 -11.66
CA SER A 44 51.49 8.38 -10.36
C SER A 44 51.58 9.90 -10.22
N THR A 45 51.22 10.69 -11.25
CA THR A 45 51.42 12.15 -11.22
C THR A 45 50.24 12.96 -10.67
N ASN A 46 49.03 12.40 -10.48
CA ASN A 46 47.84 13.21 -10.17
C ASN A 46 47.06 12.85 -8.88
N LEU A 47 47.65 12.11 -7.93
CA LEU A 47 46.95 11.76 -6.68
C LEU A 47 47.82 11.99 -5.43
N ARG A 48 48.40 13.18 -5.28
CA ARG A 48 49.18 13.56 -4.08
C ARG A 48 48.42 14.26 -2.97
N ASN A 49 47.13 14.59 -3.14
CA ASN A 49 46.36 15.23 -2.06
C ASN A 49 45.10 14.41 -1.78
N LEU A 50 45.15 13.59 -0.72
CA LEU A 50 44.02 13.13 0.12
C LEU A 50 44.55 12.04 1.08
N LYS A 51 44.94 12.44 2.29
CA LYS A 51 45.07 11.52 3.45
C LYS A 51 43.80 11.64 4.29
N PRO A 52 43.16 10.53 4.69
CA PRO A 52 42.34 10.49 5.91
C PRO A 52 43.12 9.77 7.01
N GLN A 53 43.25 10.42 8.17
CA GLN A 53 43.63 9.76 9.43
C GLN A 53 42.45 8.91 9.92
N LEU A 54 42.69 7.62 10.14
CA LEU A 54 41.79 6.70 10.84
C LEU A 54 42.52 6.25 12.11
N ASN A 55 42.08 6.75 13.27
CA ASN A 55 42.46 6.18 14.56
C ASN A 55 41.50 5.02 14.86
N TYR A 56 42.07 3.81 14.91
CA TYR A 56 41.44 2.62 15.48
C TYR A 56 42.03 2.43 16.87
N GLN A 57 41.33 2.84 17.92
CA GLN A 57 41.51 2.34 19.28
C GLN A 57 40.23 2.65 20.08
N ASP A 58 39.92 1.74 21.00
CA ASP A 58 38.80 1.73 21.97
C ASP A 58 37.59 0.85 21.61
N PHE A 59 37.81 -0.47 21.71
CA PHE A 59 36.80 -1.45 22.11
C PHE A 59 37.23 -2.06 23.44
N THR A 60 36.78 -1.50 24.55
CA THR A 60 36.80 -2.17 25.86
C THR A 60 35.46 -2.88 26.07
N LEU A 61 35.51 -4.20 26.20
CA LEU A 61 34.39 -5.03 26.65
C LEU A 61 34.11 -4.72 28.12
N ASP A 62 32.93 -4.18 28.42
CA ASP A 62 32.46 -4.08 29.80
C ASP A 62 31.58 -5.29 30.11
N SER A 63 32.09 -6.15 30.98
CA SER A 63 31.54 -7.45 31.34
C SER A 63 31.01 -7.42 32.77
N THR A 64 29.95 -6.65 33.04
CA THR A 64 29.29 -6.68 34.36
C THR A 64 27.79 -6.39 34.26
N LEU A 65 26.99 -7.34 33.78
CA LEU A 65 25.54 -7.39 34.03
C LEU A 65 25.06 -8.85 34.08
N ASP A 66 25.63 -9.63 35.01
CA ASP A 66 25.05 -10.90 35.46
C ASP A 66 25.13 -10.97 36.99
N SER A 67 24.05 -10.56 37.66
CA SER A 67 23.60 -11.11 38.95
C SER A 67 22.46 -10.24 39.49
N LYS A 68 21.24 -10.75 39.38
CA LYS A 68 20.17 -10.58 40.36
C LYS A 68 19.04 -11.56 40.03
N ASN A 69 19.08 -12.67 40.76
CA ASN A 69 18.07 -13.71 40.79
C ASN A 69 16.91 -13.23 41.69
N PRO A 70 15.65 -13.22 41.24
CA PRO A 70 14.51 -13.17 42.15
C PRO A 70 13.81 -14.53 42.24
N ASN A 71 13.28 -14.79 43.44
CA ASN A 71 12.64 -16.02 43.91
C ASN A 71 11.66 -16.72 42.93
N PRO A 72 11.55 -18.07 43.01
CA PRO A 72 10.77 -18.88 42.08
C PRO A 72 9.31 -19.06 42.53
N GLN A 73 8.53 -17.99 42.72
CA GLN A 73 7.08 -18.12 42.93
C GLN A 73 6.31 -16.89 42.41
N THR A 74 6.06 -16.87 41.09
CA THR A 74 4.87 -16.31 40.40
C THR A 74 5.11 -16.45 38.89
N ARG A 75 4.70 -17.57 38.29
CA ARG A 75 4.63 -17.69 36.81
C ARG A 75 3.36 -16.96 36.33
N ASN A 76 3.43 -15.63 36.25
CA ASN A 76 2.56 -14.91 35.34
C ASN A 76 3.08 -15.16 33.92
N ASN A 77 2.22 -15.65 33.03
CA ASN A 77 2.49 -15.83 31.60
C ASN A 77 2.78 -14.47 30.94
N SER A 78 3.99 -13.92 31.11
CA SER A 78 4.45 -12.78 30.31
C SER A 78 4.77 -13.29 28.91
N GLN A 79 3.80 -13.17 27.99
CA GLN A 79 4.01 -13.49 26.58
C GLN A 79 5.24 -12.72 26.07
N ARG A 80 6.27 -13.45 25.61
CA ARG A 80 7.46 -12.86 25.00
C ARG A 80 7.05 -11.97 23.83
N LYS A 81 7.36 -10.67 23.89
CA LYS A 81 7.16 -9.76 22.75
C LYS A 81 7.95 -10.26 21.52
N LEU A 82 7.27 -10.37 20.39
CA LEU A 82 7.90 -10.79 19.13
C LEU A 82 8.81 -9.69 18.60
N ARG A 83 9.89 -10.08 17.91
CA ARG A 83 10.86 -9.18 17.31
C ARG A 83 10.63 -9.07 15.82
N ILE A 84 10.48 -7.85 15.33
CA ILE A 84 10.28 -7.53 13.91
C ILE A 84 11.51 -6.83 13.37
N LEU A 85 12.02 -7.29 12.23
CA LEU A 85 12.95 -6.51 11.40
C LEU A 85 12.20 -5.89 10.23
N HIS A 86 12.07 -4.56 10.24
CA HIS A 86 11.58 -3.78 9.10
C HIS A 86 12.73 -3.48 8.14
N LEU A 87 12.62 -3.91 6.88
CA LEU A 87 13.65 -3.74 5.87
C LEU A 87 13.13 -2.93 4.69
N ALA A 88 13.71 -1.76 4.44
CA ALA A 88 13.41 -0.96 3.26
C ALA A 88 14.64 -0.25 2.71
N SER A 89 14.56 0.18 1.47
CA SER A 89 15.57 1.01 0.82
C SER A 89 15.63 2.44 1.34
N ASP A 90 14.64 2.82 2.17
CA ASP A 90 14.19 4.13 2.66
C ASP A 90 14.89 5.39 2.12
N ASN A 91 14.08 6.36 1.69
CA ASN A 91 14.45 7.77 1.53
C ASN A 91 13.50 8.55 2.45
N PHE A 92 13.95 9.55 3.20
CA PHE A 92 13.05 10.38 4.04
C PHE A 92 11.88 11.11 3.32
N GLN A 93 11.69 10.94 2.00
CA GLN A 93 10.69 11.63 1.19
C GLN A 93 9.88 10.66 0.31
N GLY A 94 8.55 10.67 0.45
CA GLY A 94 7.62 9.96 -0.42
C GLY A 94 6.50 9.24 0.34
N GLY A 95 5.44 8.86 -0.37
CA GLY A 95 4.25 8.25 0.24
C GLY A 95 4.51 6.86 0.81
N ALA A 96 5.20 5.99 0.07
CA ALA A 96 5.50 4.64 0.52
C ALA A 96 6.56 4.64 1.65
N GLU A 97 7.45 5.63 1.64
CA GLU A 97 8.43 5.88 2.70
C GLU A 97 7.75 6.41 3.98
N SER A 98 6.74 7.28 3.86
CA SER A 98 5.86 7.64 4.98
C SER A 98 5.12 6.43 5.54
N VAL A 99 4.62 5.54 4.67
CA VAL A 99 3.99 4.28 5.11
C VAL A 99 4.99 3.43 5.89
N PHE A 100 6.22 3.26 5.40
CA PHE A 100 7.25 2.50 6.11
C PHE A 100 7.46 3.00 7.55
N ARG A 101 7.57 4.33 7.74
CA ARG A 101 7.71 4.95 9.06
C ARG A 101 6.46 4.77 9.93
N ASN A 102 5.27 5.03 9.37
CA ASN A 102 4.01 4.86 10.09
C ASN A 102 3.82 3.40 10.51
N THR A 103 4.20 2.42 9.68
CA THR A 103 4.18 1.00 10.05
C THR A 103 5.12 0.72 11.22
N ILE A 104 6.32 1.29 11.23
CA ILE A 104 7.27 1.15 12.34
C ILE A 104 6.69 1.74 13.63
N GLU A 105 6.19 2.98 13.60
CA GLU A 105 5.60 3.66 14.75
C GLU A 105 4.40 2.87 15.33
N ILE A 106 3.50 2.40 14.47
CA ILE A 106 2.33 1.62 14.91
C ILE A 106 2.76 0.27 15.51
N THR A 107 3.73 -0.42 14.89
CA THR A 107 4.18 -1.74 15.37
C THR A 107 5.07 -1.67 16.61
N ALA A 108 5.75 -0.55 16.86
CA ALA A 108 6.59 -0.37 18.05
C ALA A 108 5.82 -0.44 19.37
N LYS A 109 4.49 -0.24 19.34
CA LYS A 109 3.60 -0.36 20.51
C LYS A 109 3.60 -1.79 21.10
N ASP A 110 3.56 -2.79 20.22
CA ASP A 110 3.35 -4.20 20.60
C ASP A 110 4.60 -5.08 20.40
N PHE A 111 5.54 -4.64 19.57
CA PHE A 111 6.66 -5.46 19.11
C PHE A 111 8.03 -4.84 19.43
N ILE A 112 9.05 -5.69 19.52
CA ILE A 112 10.44 -5.24 19.56
C ILE A 112 10.90 -4.94 18.14
N ILE A 113 11.30 -3.69 17.87
CA ILE A 113 11.58 -3.23 16.51
C ILE A 113 13.07 -3.12 16.21
N TYR A 114 13.48 -3.80 15.14
CA TYR A 114 14.74 -3.58 14.43
C TYR A 114 14.45 -3.02 13.06
N THR A 115 15.38 -2.23 12.53
CA THR A 115 15.25 -1.62 11.21
C THR A 115 16.51 -1.85 10.38
N ALA A 116 16.36 -1.94 9.07
CA ALA A 116 17.47 -2.02 8.12
C ALA A 116 17.16 -1.16 6.90
N SER A 117 18.02 -0.17 6.64
CA SER A 117 17.83 0.77 5.53
C SER A 117 19.14 1.39 5.05
N CYS A 118 19.11 2.14 3.95
CA CYS A 118 20.27 2.93 3.51
C CYS A 118 20.48 4.21 4.35
N ASP A 119 19.42 4.67 5.03
CA ASP A 119 19.37 5.97 5.70
C ASP A 119 19.71 5.87 7.19
N ARG A 120 19.61 6.99 7.91
CA ARG A 120 19.97 7.09 9.33
C ARG A 120 18.93 6.42 10.25
N GLU A 121 19.29 6.35 11.54
CA GLU A 121 18.49 5.70 12.58
C GLU A 121 17.05 6.23 12.66
N ILE A 122 16.14 5.29 12.91
CA ILE A 122 14.72 5.52 13.15
C ILE A 122 14.51 5.40 14.67
N ALA A 123 13.94 6.43 15.29
CA ALA A 123 13.92 6.59 16.75
C ALA A 123 13.27 5.41 17.49
N GLU A 124 12.23 4.81 16.91
CA GLU A 124 11.50 3.69 17.48
C GLU A 124 12.26 2.35 17.41
N SER A 125 13.41 2.32 16.70
CA SER A 125 14.18 1.10 16.51
C SER A 125 15.21 0.91 17.61
N GLN A 126 15.19 -0.27 18.25
CA GLN A 126 16.23 -0.66 19.21
C GLN A 126 17.60 -0.87 18.57
N LYS A 127 17.61 -1.25 17.27
CA LYS A 127 18.84 -1.37 16.50
C LYS A 127 18.57 -1.11 15.02
N HIS A 128 19.31 -0.16 14.47
CA HIS A 128 19.30 0.15 13.05
C HIS A 128 20.50 -0.50 12.34
N ILE A 129 20.24 -1.15 11.20
CA ILE A 129 21.28 -1.71 10.33
C ILE A 129 21.42 -0.81 9.11
N ILE A 130 22.54 -0.10 9.05
CA ILE A 130 22.88 0.72 7.88
C ILE A 130 23.35 -0.19 6.74
N LEU A 131 22.61 -0.14 5.63
CA LEU A 131 22.90 -0.84 4.39
C LEU A 131 23.58 0.11 3.40
N ASP A 132 24.31 -0.48 2.47
CA ASP A 132 25.09 0.19 1.46
C ASP A 132 24.22 0.65 0.28
N ASP A 133 24.27 1.95 -0.01
CA ASP A 133 23.61 2.55 -1.17
C ASP A 133 24.53 2.56 -2.40
N TYR A 134 24.04 2.02 -3.53
CA TYR A 134 24.79 2.03 -4.78
C TYR A 134 25.01 3.44 -5.35
N GLN A 135 24.17 4.42 -4.96
CA GLN A 135 24.26 5.80 -5.45
C GLN A 135 25.53 6.52 -4.97
N ASN A 136 26.14 6.04 -3.88
CA ASN A 136 27.38 6.59 -3.34
C ASN A 136 28.64 6.21 -4.15
N TYR A 137 28.48 5.47 -5.25
CA TYR A 137 29.56 4.95 -6.05
C TYR A 137 29.58 5.58 -7.46
N ASN A 138 30.74 5.55 -8.11
CA ASN A 138 30.84 5.92 -9.53
C ASN A 138 29.93 5.05 -10.40
N LYS A 139 29.64 5.50 -11.62
CA LYS A 139 28.67 4.85 -12.53
C LYS A 139 28.90 3.34 -12.70
N ILE A 140 30.15 2.88 -12.83
CA ILE A 140 30.46 1.47 -13.09
C ILE A 140 30.17 0.62 -11.84
N LEU A 141 30.73 1.01 -10.69
CA LEU A 141 30.53 0.30 -9.42
C LEU A 141 29.07 0.39 -8.94
N GLY A 142 28.42 1.53 -9.15
CA GLY A 142 27.01 1.75 -8.87
C GLY A 142 26.11 0.82 -9.68
N VAL A 143 26.40 0.61 -10.98
CA VAL A 143 25.66 -0.36 -11.81
C VAL A 143 25.82 -1.80 -11.30
N LEU A 144 27.03 -2.22 -10.95
CA LEU A 144 27.26 -3.56 -10.40
C LEU A 144 26.48 -3.78 -9.10
N LYS A 145 26.48 -2.78 -8.21
CA LYS A 145 25.75 -2.82 -6.93
C LYS A 145 24.23 -2.70 -7.11
N TYR A 146 23.76 -1.93 -8.08
CA TYR A 146 22.35 -1.85 -8.45
C TYR A 146 21.79 -3.20 -8.91
N ILE A 147 22.58 -3.97 -9.67
CA ILE A 147 22.23 -5.34 -10.08
C ILE A 147 22.34 -6.29 -8.89
N PHE A 148 23.45 -6.25 -8.15
CA PHE A 148 23.66 -7.11 -6.99
C PHE A 148 24.72 -6.53 -6.02
N ASN A 149 24.29 -6.07 -4.85
CA ASN A 149 25.19 -5.52 -3.84
C ASN A 149 25.67 -6.57 -2.83
N LEU A 150 26.85 -7.16 -3.07
CA LEU A 150 27.43 -8.18 -2.18
C LEU A 150 27.69 -7.65 -0.75
N LYS A 151 27.93 -6.35 -0.58
CA LYS A 151 28.09 -5.73 0.74
C LYS A 151 26.79 -5.80 1.55
N ASN A 152 25.65 -5.46 0.93
CA ASN A 152 24.32 -5.60 1.56
C ASN A 152 24.00 -7.04 1.94
N TYR A 153 24.33 -8.00 1.07
CA TYR A 153 24.17 -9.42 1.41
C TYR A 153 24.95 -9.80 2.67
N ARG A 154 26.21 -9.36 2.81
CA ARG A 154 27.07 -9.68 3.96
C ARG A 154 26.59 -9.00 5.25
N ILE A 155 26.33 -7.69 5.19
CA ILE A 155 25.85 -6.91 6.34
C ILE A 155 24.55 -7.50 6.88
N LEU A 156 23.55 -7.68 6.01
CA LEU A 156 22.25 -8.20 6.40
C LEU A 156 22.35 -9.65 6.89
N SER A 157 23.14 -10.50 6.23
CA SER A 157 23.36 -11.88 6.71
C SER A 157 24.01 -11.94 8.09
N GLY A 158 24.94 -11.03 8.40
CA GLY A 158 25.56 -10.93 9.72
C GLY A 158 24.55 -10.49 10.77
N ALA A 159 23.83 -9.40 10.49
CA ALA A 159 22.85 -8.84 11.42
C ALA A 159 21.72 -9.83 11.74
N LEU A 160 21.21 -10.57 10.75
CA LEU A 160 20.16 -11.58 10.96
C LEU A 160 20.58 -12.72 11.88
N LYS A 161 21.86 -13.11 11.88
CA LYS A 161 22.39 -14.13 12.80
C LYS A 161 22.41 -13.67 14.25
N THR A 162 22.67 -12.38 14.47
CA THR A 162 22.74 -11.77 15.80
C THR A 162 21.35 -11.42 16.33
N LEU A 163 20.56 -10.69 15.54
CA LEU A 163 19.24 -10.19 15.95
C LEU A 163 18.20 -11.31 16.11
N LYS A 164 18.32 -12.34 15.26
CA LYS A 164 17.39 -13.47 15.16
C LYS A 164 15.92 -13.03 15.18
N PRO A 165 15.47 -12.12 14.29
CA PRO A 165 14.08 -11.65 14.29
C PRO A 165 13.10 -12.80 14.07
N ASP A 166 11.91 -12.66 14.65
CA ASP A 166 10.82 -13.62 14.55
C ASP A 166 10.00 -13.34 13.27
N ILE A 167 9.90 -12.05 12.89
CA ILE A 167 9.25 -11.57 11.66
C ILE A 167 10.23 -10.65 10.92
N ILE A 168 10.28 -10.74 9.60
CA ILE A 168 10.97 -9.78 8.74
C ILE A 168 9.95 -9.21 7.76
N HIS A 169 9.66 -7.92 7.90
CA HIS A 169 8.72 -7.21 7.05
C HIS A 169 9.50 -6.31 6.08
N THR A 170 9.46 -6.67 4.81
CA THR A 170 10.17 -5.98 3.73
C THR A 170 9.26 -5.02 2.97
N GLN A 171 9.78 -3.86 2.56
CA GLN A 171 9.09 -2.87 1.73
C GLN A 171 10.07 -2.21 0.76
N ASN A 172 9.67 -1.87 -0.47
CA ASN A 172 10.42 -1.02 -1.41
C ASN A 172 11.91 -1.32 -1.67
N TYR A 173 12.38 -2.54 -1.43
CA TYR A 173 13.81 -2.85 -1.42
C TYR A 173 14.52 -2.62 -2.79
N LEU A 174 13.79 -2.66 -3.92
CA LEU A 174 14.36 -2.55 -5.27
C LEU A 174 14.85 -1.15 -5.67
N SER A 175 14.54 -0.08 -4.94
CA SER A 175 14.98 1.28 -5.33
C SER A 175 16.48 1.51 -5.05
N ARG A 176 17.00 1.04 -3.90
CA ARG A 176 18.40 1.25 -3.43
C ARG A 176 19.15 -0.01 -2.99
N LEU A 177 18.50 -1.06 -2.49
CA LEU A 177 19.20 -2.18 -1.83
C LEU A 177 19.67 -3.31 -2.76
N SER A 178 19.14 -3.36 -3.98
CA SER A 178 19.29 -4.45 -4.96
C SER A 178 18.70 -5.80 -4.49
N PRO A 179 18.51 -6.77 -5.40
CA PRO A 179 18.06 -8.13 -5.06
C PRO A 179 18.92 -8.88 -4.04
N SER A 180 20.16 -8.45 -3.76
CA SER A 180 21.08 -9.15 -2.85
C SER A 180 20.52 -9.36 -1.44
N VAL A 181 19.65 -8.46 -0.98
CA VAL A 181 18.99 -8.59 0.33
C VAL A 181 18.05 -9.79 0.36
N LEU A 182 17.35 -10.10 -0.73
CA LEU A 182 16.50 -11.30 -0.82
C LEU A 182 17.29 -12.59 -0.68
N PHE A 183 18.54 -12.63 -1.16
CA PHE A 183 19.42 -13.78 -0.98
C PHE A 183 19.87 -13.94 0.47
N ALA A 184 20.06 -12.83 1.19
CA ALA A 184 20.32 -12.88 2.63
C ALA A 184 19.09 -13.41 3.40
N LEU A 185 17.88 -12.96 3.03
CA LEU A 185 16.62 -13.45 3.59
C LEU A 185 16.39 -14.93 3.30
N LYS A 186 16.57 -15.36 2.05
CA LYS A 186 16.48 -16.78 1.64
C LYS A 186 17.45 -17.65 2.42
N LYS A 187 18.68 -17.17 2.63
CA LYS A 187 19.67 -17.86 3.45
C LYS A 187 19.21 -17.96 4.90
N TYR A 188 18.75 -16.85 5.49
CA TYR A 188 18.30 -16.84 6.87
C TYR A 188 17.08 -17.75 7.10
N LYS A 189 16.07 -17.70 6.24
CA LYS A 189 14.88 -18.58 6.31
C LYS A 189 15.23 -20.06 6.24
N LYS A 190 16.29 -20.42 5.51
CA LYS A 190 16.79 -21.80 5.50
C LYS A 190 17.37 -22.22 6.85
N TYR A 191 18.02 -21.32 7.59
CA TYR A 191 18.60 -21.61 8.90
C TYR A 191 17.62 -21.46 10.05
N ASN A 192 16.64 -20.56 9.92
CA ASN A 192 15.57 -20.34 10.88
C ASN A 192 14.24 -20.47 10.15
N SER A 193 13.74 -21.70 10.02
CA SER A 193 12.49 -22.01 9.31
C SER A 193 11.25 -21.40 9.97
N LYS A 194 11.35 -20.99 11.23
CA LYS A 194 10.24 -20.34 11.97
C LYS A 194 10.11 -18.85 11.67
N VAL A 195 11.10 -18.21 11.03
CA VAL A 195 10.98 -16.79 10.67
C VAL A 195 9.84 -16.59 9.67
N ARG A 196 9.01 -15.58 9.91
CA ARG A 196 8.00 -15.14 8.95
C ARG A 196 8.55 -14.04 8.06
N LEU A 197 8.53 -14.25 6.75
CA LEU A 197 8.92 -13.24 5.75
C LEU A 197 7.67 -12.63 5.13
N ILE A 198 7.51 -11.32 5.32
CA ILE A 198 6.37 -10.54 4.85
C ILE A 198 6.87 -9.50 3.86
N TYR A 199 6.12 -9.25 2.80
CA TYR A 199 6.44 -8.22 1.82
C TYR A 199 5.25 -7.30 1.57
N THR A 200 5.37 -6.01 1.86
CA THR A 200 4.41 -5.02 1.35
C THR A 200 4.87 -4.53 -0.02
N GLN A 201 4.08 -4.86 -1.03
CA GLN A 201 4.28 -4.46 -2.40
C GLN A 201 3.64 -3.09 -2.63
N HIS A 202 4.44 -2.04 -2.87
CA HIS A 202 3.93 -0.70 -3.17
C HIS A 202 3.81 -0.40 -4.67
N GLY A 203 4.40 -1.25 -5.52
CA GLY A 203 4.36 -1.13 -6.98
C GLY A 203 3.73 -2.35 -7.65
N PHE A 204 4.04 -2.56 -8.92
CA PHE A 204 3.57 -3.73 -9.67
C PHE A 204 4.74 -4.67 -9.98
N GLY A 205 5.05 -5.56 -9.04
CA GLY A 205 6.12 -6.56 -9.17
C GLY A 205 6.01 -7.38 -10.44
N ALA A 206 4.81 -7.69 -10.92
CA ALA A 206 4.61 -8.36 -12.21
C ALA A 206 5.22 -7.61 -13.43
N CYS A 207 5.56 -6.32 -13.29
CA CYS A 207 6.26 -5.52 -14.28
C CYS A 207 7.70 -5.21 -13.84
N ALA A 208 8.70 -5.42 -14.71
CA ALA A 208 10.09 -4.98 -14.43
C ALA A 208 10.23 -3.46 -14.23
N ASN A 209 9.28 -2.67 -14.75
CA ASN A 209 9.25 -1.24 -14.53
C ASN A 209 8.55 -0.85 -13.21
N LEU A 210 7.92 -1.81 -12.54
CA LEU A 210 7.18 -1.70 -11.28
C LEU A 210 5.92 -0.81 -11.33
N CYS A 211 5.45 -0.45 -12.52
CA CYS A 211 4.33 0.51 -12.68
C CYS A 211 3.37 0.21 -13.84
N PHE A 212 3.58 -0.87 -14.61
CA PHE A 212 2.83 -1.15 -15.84
C PHE A 212 2.72 0.03 -16.82
N TYR A 213 3.76 0.86 -16.93
CA TYR A 213 3.80 1.97 -17.88
C TYR A 213 5.01 1.86 -18.81
N ASN A 214 4.78 2.08 -20.11
CA ASN A 214 5.82 2.17 -21.11
C ASN A 214 6.04 3.65 -21.49
N TYR A 215 7.11 4.24 -20.98
CA TYR A 215 7.45 5.65 -21.22
C TYR A 215 7.83 5.95 -22.67
N ASN A 216 8.30 4.97 -23.44
CA ASN A 216 8.57 5.15 -24.87
C ASN A 216 7.29 5.24 -25.70
N LYS A 217 6.21 4.57 -25.25
CA LYS A 217 4.90 4.61 -25.91
C LYS A 217 3.93 5.61 -25.27
N ASN A 218 4.30 6.20 -24.13
CA ASN A 218 3.40 6.99 -23.27
C ASN A 218 2.07 6.31 -22.98
N ALA A 219 2.10 5.01 -22.71
CA ALA A 219 0.89 4.21 -22.52
C ALA A 219 1.08 3.14 -21.44
N ILE A 220 -0.04 2.73 -20.85
CA ILE A 220 -0.12 1.56 -19.98
C ILE A 220 0.32 0.32 -20.77
N CYS A 221 1.12 -0.52 -20.13
CA CYS A 221 1.70 -1.72 -20.71
C CYS A 221 1.69 -2.86 -19.71
N GLU A 222 0.84 -3.85 -19.99
CA GLU A 222 0.62 -5.03 -19.16
C GLU A 222 1.27 -6.31 -19.74
N GLU A 223 2.07 -6.17 -20.81
CA GLU A 223 2.66 -7.29 -21.56
C GLU A 223 3.53 -8.23 -20.70
N CYS A 224 3.99 -7.79 -19.52
CA CYS A 224 4.83 -8.57 -18.62
C CYS A 224 4.06 -9.55 -17.71
N LYS A 225 2.74 -9.41 -17.51
CA LYS A 225 1.98 -10.16 -16.49
C LYS A 225 2.21 -11.68 -16.56
N ASN A 226 2.18 -12.25 -17.76
CA ASN A 226 2.35 -13.71 -17.97
C ASN A 226 3.52 -14.04 -18.90
N LYS A 227 4.51 -13.14 -18.99
CA LYS A 227 5.64 -13.28 -19.91
C LYS A 227 6.95 -12.91 -19.23
N SER A 228 8.05 -13.27 -19.85
CA SER A 228 9.38 -12.85 -19.37
C SER A 228 9.47 -11.33 -19.29
N GLN A 229 9.82 -10.85 -18.10
CA GLN A 229 10.01 -9.44 -17.80
C GLN A 229 11.26 -8.84 -18.44
N ILE A 230 12.14 -9.68 -19.00
CA ILE A 230 13.32 -9.25 -19.79
C ILE A 230 12.89 -8.36 -20.98
N ARG A 231 11.61 -8.47 -21.40
CA ARG A 231 10.98 -7.65 -22.44
C ARG A 231 11.10 -6.15 -22.25
N ILE A 232 11.27 -5.68 -21.03
CA ILE A 232 11.56 -4.27 -20.76
C ILE A 232 12.74 -3.75 -21.59
N ALA A 233 13.77 -4.57 -21.83
CA ALA A 233 14.96 -4.21 -22.61
C ALA A 233 14.64 -3.96 -24.10
N TRP A 234 13.85 -4.83 -24.73
CA TRP A 234 13.49 -4.68 -26.14
C TRP A 234 12.45 -3.57 -26.38
N LYS A 235 11.58 -3.32 -25.39
CA LYS A 235 10.48 -2.35 -25.49
C LYS A 235 10.85 -0.93 -25.02
N ASN A 236 12.07 -0.74 -24.51
CA ASN A 236 12.57 0.56 -24.03
C ASN A 236 11.64 1.24 -23.00
N CYS A 237 11.07 0.48 -22.06
CA CYS A 237 9.99 1.02 -21.22
C CYS A 237 10.44 2.03 -20.15
N ASP A 238 11.73 2.16 -19.81
CA ASP A 238 12.17 3.04 -18.71
C ASP A 238 12.25 4.50 -19.20
N ARG A 239 11.79 5.45 -18.39
CA ARG A 239 11.79 6.90 -18.73
C ARG A 239 13.18 7.46 -19.07
N ARG A 240 14.25 6.84 -18.55
CA ARG A 240 15.64 7.26 -18.78
C ARG A 240 16.25 6.62 -20.03
N GLY A 241 15.51 5.78 -20.73
CA GLY A 241 15.90 5.15 -21.99
C GLY A 241 16.51 3.75 -21.87
N ARG A 242 17.02 3.26 -22.99
CA ARG A 242 17.23 1.82 -23.25
C ARG A 242 18.26 1.17 -22.34
N ILE A 243 19.30 1.91 -21.98
CA ILE A 243 20.34 1.44 -21.06
C ILE A 243 19.71 1.05 -19.71
N TYR A 244 18.82 1.88 -19.16
CA TYR A 244 18.16 1.59 -17.88
C TYR A 244 17.15 0.45 -18.00
N SER A 245 16.48 0.32 -19.15
CA SER A 245 15.66 -0.85 -19.45
C SER A 245 16.49 -2.15 -19.48
N ILE A 246 17.68 -2.14 -20.09
CA ILE A 246 18.60 -3.29 -20.09
C ILE A 246 19.05 -3.61 -18.66
N LEU A 247 19.44 -2.59 -17.87
CA LEU A 247 19.86 -2.80 -16.49
C LEU A 247 18.75 -3.39 -15.61
N LYS A 248 17.50 -2.91 -15.75
CA LYS A 248 16.34 -3.49 -15.08
C LYS A 248 16.10 -4.94 -15.50
N SER A 249 16.24 -5.23 -16.80
CA SER A 249 16.12 -6.59 -17.36
C SER A 249 17.16 -7.56 -16.79
N ILE A 250 18.44 -7.14 -16.68
CA ILE A 250 19.49 -7.96 -16.07
C ILE A 250 19.17 -8.18 -14.58
N ARG A 251 18.71 -7.14 -13.88
CA ARG A 251 18.37 -7.22 -12.46
C ARG A 251 17.19 -8.16 -12.20
N THR A 252 16.18 -8.22 -13.06
CA THR A 252 15.01 -9.10 -12.87
C THR A 252 15.36 -10.58 -12.84
N LEU A 253 16.45 -10.99 -13.50
CA LEU A 253 16.98 -12.36 -13.41
C LEU A 253 17.24 -12.82 -11.96
N PHE A 254 17.57 -11.87 -11.06
CA PHE A 254 17.94 -12.15 -9.68
C PHE A 254 16.77 -12.19 -8.69
N TYR A 255 15.60 -11.65 -9.02
CA TYR A 255 14.46 -11.62 -8.10
C TYR A 255 13.15 -12.14 -8.68
N GLN A 256 13.00 -12.19 -10.00
CA GLN A 256 11.80 -12.69 -10.70
C GLN A 256 12.15 -13.63 -11.86
N GLY A 257 13.34 -14.23 -11.81
CA GLY A 257 13.91 -15.01 -12.90
C GLY A 257 14.49 -16.34 -12.43
N ILE A 258 15.63 -16.70 -13.01
CA ILE A 258 16.22 -18.04 -12.88
C ILE A 258 16.84 -18.25 -11.48
N PHE A 259 17.35 -17.20 -10.84
CA PHE A 259 18.04 -17.35 -9.55
C PHE A 259 17.10 -17.35 -8.33
N LEU A 260 16.02 -16.60 -8.44
CA LEU A 260 15.00 -16.45 -7.40
C LEU A 260 13.69 -16.01 -8.05
N LYS A 261 12.58 -16.54 -7.51
CA LYS A 261 11.25 -16.01 -7.68
C LYS A 261 10.82 -15.42 -6.34
N GLU A 262 10.81 -14.10 -6.22
CA GLU A 262 10.57 -13.39 -4.96
C GLU A 262 9.23 -13.79 -4.34
N GLN A 263 8.19 -13.99 -5.16
CA GLN A 263 6.86 -14.31 -4.65
C GLN A 263 6.83 -15.67 -3.92
N ASN A 264 7.79 -16.55 -4.22
CA ASN A 264 7.92 -17.84 -3.54
C ASN A 264 8.70 -17.74 -2.22
N LEU A 265 9.49 -16.68 -2.03
CA LEU A 265 10.29 -16.48 -0.82
C LEU A 265 9.43 -16.04 0.37
N PHE A 266 8.47 -15.15 0.13
CA PHE A 266 7.61 -14.59 1.16
C PHE A 266 6.49 -15.56 1.55
N ASP A 267 6.12 -15.50 2.84
CA ASP A 267 4.99 -16.24 3.42
C ASP A 267 3.68 -15.51 3.15
N LYS A 268 3.70 -14.17 3.24
CA LYS A 268 2.60 -13.30 2.81
C LYS A 268 3.13 -12.10 2.02
N ILE A 269 2.33 -11.68 1.06
CA ILE A 269 2.53 -10.49 0.24
C ILE A 269 1.32 -9.58 0.47
N ILE A 270 1.57 -8.44 1.06
CA ILE A 270 0.58 -7.40 1.33
C ILE A 270 0.49 -6.50 0.11
N PHE A 271 -0.72 -6.31 -0.39
CA PHE A 271 -1.07 -5.32 -1.39
C PHE A 271 -1.89 -4.20 -0.74
N VAL A 272 -1.74 -2.99 -1.24
CA VAL A 272 -2.36 -1.79 -0.65
C VAL A 272 -3.77 -1.52 -1.19
N SER A 273 -4.18 -2.24 -2.25
CA SER A 273 -5.54 -2.23 -2.78
C SER A 273 -5.90 -3.55 -3.46
N ASN A 274 -7.20 -3.76 -3.71
CA ASN A 274 -7.70 -4.92 -4.43
C ASN A 274 -7.21 -4.92 -5.88
N PHE A 275 -7.26 -3.77 -6.56
CA PHE A 275 -6.80 -3.61 -7.94
C PHE A 275 -5.35 -4.07 -8.07
N GLN A 276 -4.50 -3.62 -7.14
CA GLN A 276 -3.11 -4.01 -7.13
C GLN A 276 -2.96 -5.53 -6.95
N MET A 277 -3.67 -6.13 -6.00
CA MET A 277 -3.65 -7.58 -5.79
C MET A 277 -4.10 -8.33 -7.04
N GLN A 278 -5.23 -7.94 -7.65
CA GLN A 278 -5.78 -8.58 -8.84
C GLN A 278 -4.77 -8.59 -10.00
N LYS A 279 -4.07 -7.48 -10.24
CA LYS A 279 -3.01 -7.44 -11.27
C LYS A 279 -1.85 -8.41 -11.02
N HIS A 280 -1.58 -8.76 -9.76
CA HIS A 280 -0.57 -9.76 -9.42
C HIS A 280 -1.12 -11.20 -9.48
N LEU A 281 -2.38 -11.42 -9.12
CA LEU A 281 -3.06 -12.71 -9.31
C LEU A 281 -3.14 -13.07 -10.80
N GLU A 282 -3.53 -12.12 -11.66
CA GLU A 282 -3.49 -12.23 -13.12
C GLU A 282 -2.09 -12.56 -13.68
N ALA A 283 -1.03 -12.27 -12.91
CA ALA A 283 0.37 -12.56 -13.22
C ALA A 283 0.89 -13.87 -12.60
N GLY A 284 0.00 -14.69 -12.04
CA GLY A 284 0.31 -15.99 -11.45
C GLY A 284 0.89 -15.94 -10.03
N TYR A 285 0.59 -14.89 -9.26
CA TYR A 285 0.89 -14.89 -7.82
C TYR A 285 -0.05 -15.85 -7.09
N ASP A 286 0.50 -16.53 -6.08
CA ASP A 286 -0.25 -17.47 -5.25
C ASP A 286 -1.26 -16.73 -4.38
N ALA A 287 -2.56 -16.95 -4.63
CA ALA A 287 -3.66 -16.32 -3.91
C ALA A 287 -3.60 -16.56 -2.40
N GLN A 288 -3.11 -17.72 -1.95
CA GLN A 288 -3.00 -18.04 -0.53
C GLN A 288 -1.97 -17.16 0.20
N LYS A 289 -1.04 -16.56 -0.54
CA LYS A 289 -0.03 -15.65 -0.01
C LYS A 289 -0.45 -14.19 -0.10
N CYS A 290 -1.40 -13.86 -0.94
CA CYS A 290 -1.84 -12.49 -1.20
C CYS A 290 -2.82 -12.04 -0.11
N VAL A 291 -2.64 -10.82 0.39
CA VAL A 291 -3.58 -10.18 1.32
C VAL A 291 -3.65 -8.69 1.02
N VAL A 292 -4.81 -8.08 1.19
CA VAL A 292 -4.97 -6.62 1.06
C VAL A 292 -4.95 -6.00 2.45
N ILE A 293 -4.03 -5.05 2.67
CA ILE A 293 -3.98 -4.20 3.85
C ILE A 293 -3.70 -2.79 3.36
N THR A 294 -4.67 -1.90 3.54
CA THR A 294 -4.57 -0.50 3.12
C THR A 294 -3.48 0.22 3.90
N ASN A 295 -2.92 1.27 3.30
CA ASN A 295 -1.85 2.04 3.93
C ASN A 295 -2.36 2.80 5.17
N PRO A 296 -1.54 2.91 6.23
CA PRO A 296 -1.84 3.79 7.34
C PRO A 296 -1.80 5.25 6.86
N ILE A 297 -2.73 6.06 7.36
CA ILE A 297 -2.85 7.48 7.00
C ILE A 297 -2.19 8.39 8.03
N ASP A 298 -1.73 9.56 7.60
CA ASP A 298 -1.27 10.60 8.53
C ASP A 298 -2.47 11.40 9.07
N LYS A 299 -2.83 11.13 10.32
CA LYS A 299 -3.95 11.80 11.00
C LYS A 299 -3.71 13.29 11.22
N LYS A 300 -2.49 13.81 11.04
CA LYS A 300 -2.21 15.25 11.15
C LYS A 300 -3.03 16.06 10.17
N PHE A 301 -3.41 15.50 9.02
CA PHE A 301 -4.27 16.16 8.05
C PHE A 301 -5.73 16.28 8.50
N TYR A 302 -6.20 15.48 9.46
CA TYR A 302 -7.60 15.49 9.88
C TYR A 302 -8.01 16.86 10.43
N ASN A 303 -9.01 17.47 9.80
CA ASN A 303 -9.66 18.69 10.23
C ASN A 303 -11.16 18.40 10.44
N PRO A 304 -11.62 18.20 11.69
CA PRO A 304 -13.03 17.92 11.97
C PRO A 304 -13.95 19.13 11.75
N ASN A 305 -13.39 20.34 11.75
CA ASN A 305 -14.14 21.60 11.71
C ASN A 305 -13.98 22.27 10.34
N VAL A 306 -14.32 21.55 9.26
CA VAL A 306 -14.35 22.13 7.92
C VAL A 306 -15.49 23.15 7.80
N SER A 307 -15.18 24.34 7.32
CA SER A 307 -16.17 25.40 7.07
C SER A 307 -16.14 25.83 5.62
N LEU A 308 -17.32 26.08 5.04
CA LEU A 308 -17.43 26.63 3.70
C LEU A 308 -16.85 28.06 3.64
N ALA A 309 -16.92 28.81 4.74
CA ALA A 309 -16.37 30.17 4.85
C ALA A 309 -14.84 30.21 4.76
N ASP A 310 -14.16 29.10 5.07
CA ASP A 310 -12.70 28.98 4.95
C ASP A 310 -12.24 28.79 3.49
N LYS A 311 -13.17 28.53 2.56
CA LYS A 311 -12.85 28.13 1.19
C LYS A 311 -12.56 29.32 0.27
N GLU A 312 -11.36 29.33 -0.28
CA GLU A 312 -10.95 30.25 -1.34
C GLU A 312 -11.24 29.66 -2.73
N ASN A 313 -11.26 30.50 -3.77
CA ASN A 313 -11.30 30.05 -5.16
C ASN A 313 -9.95 29.46 -5.59
N LEU A 314 -9.58 28.33 -4.96
CA LEU A 314 -8.28 27.70 -5.05
C LEU A 314 -8.42 26.22 -5.42
N ILE A 315 -7.76 25.84 -6.50
CA ILE A 315 -7.57 24.47 -6.96
C ILE A 315 -6.11 24.11 -6.70
N VAL A 316 -5.84 22.92 -6.17
CA VAL A 316 -4.50 22.51 -5.78
C VAL A 316 -4.11 21.17 -6.38
N PHE A 317 -2.86 21.04 -6.79
CA PHE A 317 -2.17 19.77 -6.97
C PHE A 317 -1.04 19.70 -5.96
N PHE A 318 -0.83 18.54 -5.35
CA PHE A 318 0.36 18.31 -4.55
C PHE A 318 0.93 16.91 -4.74
N GLY A 319 2.26 16.83 -4.78
CA GLY A 319 2.99 15.57 -4.95
C GLY A 319 4.22 15.73 -5.85
N ARG A 320 4.81 14.60 -6.23
CA ARG A 320 5.96 14.61 -7.15
C ARG A 320 5.54 15.12 -8.53
N ILE A 321 6.27 16.08 -9.07
CA ILE A 321 6.02 16.63 -10.41
C ILE A 321 6.79 15.81 -11.45
N CYS A 322 6.24 14.66 -11.80
CA CYS A 322 6.80 13.69 -12.74
C CYS A 322 5.80 13.36 -13.86
N ALA A 323 6.28 12.71 -14.92
CA ALA A 323 5.49 12.46 -16.13
C ALA A 323 4.19 11.72 -15.80
N GLU A 324 4.26 10.71 -14.94
CA GLU A 324 3.11 9.91 -14.51
C GLU A 324 2.02 10.70 -13.77
N LYS A 325 2.35 11.80 -13.09
CA LYS A 325 1.38 12.62 -12.35
C LYS A 325 0.69 13.64 -13.24
N ASN A 326 1.12 13.78 -14.48
CA ASN A 326 0.44 14.52 -15.56
C ASN A 326 -0.02 15.94 -15.21
N VAL A 327 0.78 16.67 -14.45
CA VAL A 327 0.47 18.06 -14.07
C VAL A 327 0.24 18.94 -15.30
N GLU A 328 0.88 18.61 -16.43
CA GLU A 328 0.64 19.26 -17.73
C GLU A 328 -0.83 19.22 -18.18
N LEU A 329 -1.56 18.12 -17.91
CA LEU A 329 -2.99 18.00 -18.22
C LEU A 329 -3.84 18.95 -17.37
N LEU A 330 -3.55 19.02 -16.06
CA LEU A 330 -4.24 19.94 -15.15
C LEU A 330 -4.04 21.41 -15.55
N ILE A 331 -2.82 21.79 -15.93
CA ILE A 331 -2.52 23.16 -16.39
C ILE A 331 -3.36 23.51 -17.62
N LYS A 332 -3.50 22.58 -18.58
CA LYS A 332 -4.32 22.79 -19.79
C LYS A 332 -5.82 22.88 -19.47
N ALA A 333 -6.34 21.95 -18.67
CA ALA A 333 -7.75 21.96 -18.27
C ALA A 333 -8.10 23.22 -17.46
N PHE A 334 -7.21 23.65 -16.57
CA PHE A 334 -7.37 24.89 -15.82
C PHE A 334 -7.36 26.12 -16.74
N ARG A 335 -6.54 26.13 -17.80
CA ARG A 335 -6.55 27.20 -18.81
C ARG A 335 -7.89 27.32 -19.51
N MET A 336 -8.55 26.20 -19.82
CA MET A 336 -9.89 26.18 -20.41
C MET A 336 -10.92 26.72 -19.43
N LEU A 337 -10.84 26.29 -18.16
CA LEU A 337 -11.76 26.73 -17.10
C LEU A 337 -11.73 28.26 -16.90
N VAL A 338 -10.55 28.86 -16.74
CA VAL A 338 -10.44 30.31 -16.46
C VAL A 338 -10.73 31.21 -17.66
N ASN A 339 -10.93 30.65 -18.86
CA ASN A 339 -11.46 31.43 -20.00
C ASN A 339 -12.93 31.78 -19.81
N GLU A 340 -13.66 31.01 -18.99
CA GLU A 340 -15.04 31.32 -18.68
C GLU A 340 -15.10 32.43 -17.62
N PRO A 341 -15.91 33.49 -17.83
CA PRO A 341 -15.97 34.64 -16.92
C PRO A 341 -16.27 34.26 -15.46
N GLU A 342 -17.11 33.25 -15.24
CA GLU A 342 -17.50 32.76 -13.92
C GLU A 342 -16.32 32.18 -13.13
N PHE A 343 -15.39 31.49 -13.80
CA PHE A 343 -14.25 30.85 -13.16
C PHE A 343 -12.96 31.67 -13.23
N SER A 344 -12.99 32.86 -13.83
CA SER A 344 -11.82 33.75 -14.00
C SER A 344 -11.09 34.12 -12.70
N LYS A 345 -11.79 34.05 -11.55
CA LYS A 345 -11.23 34.35 -10.21
C LYS A 345 -10.56 33.16 -9.53
N TYR A 346 -10.60 31.97 -10.12
CA TYR A 346 -9.95 30.78 -9.56
C TYR A 346 -8.45 30.80 -9.80
N ARG A 347 -7.71 30.22 -8.85
CA ARG A 347 -6.25 30.05 -8.92
C ARG A 347 -5.89 28.57 -8.86
N LEU A 348 -4.79 28.21 -9.53
CA LEU A 348 -4.18 26.89 -9.50
C LEU A 348 -2.85 26.94 -8.74
N LEU A 349 -2.74 26.13 -7.69
CA LEU A 349 -1.52 25.98 -6.92
C LEU A 349 -0.92 24.58 -7.10
N ILE A 350 0.34 24.52 -7.53
CA ILE A 350 1.05 23.27 -7.80
C ILE A 350 2.19 23.14 -6.78
N ILE A 351 2.08 22.16 -5.89
CA ILE A 351 2.99 21.97 -4.76
C ILE A 351 3.85 20.71 -4.98
N GLY A 352 5.15 20.89 -5.02
CA GLY A 352 6.12 19.80 -5.02
C GLY A 352 7.30 20.02 -5.94
N ASN A 353 8.11 18.96 -6.04
CA ASN A 353 9.31 18.94 -6.88
C ASN A 353 9.31 17.71 -7.78
N GLY A 354 10.06 17.78 -8.87
CA GLY A 354 10.27 16.65 -9.77
C GLY A 354 10.78 17.09 -11.13
N GLU A 355 11.20 16.09 -11.93
CA GLU A 355 11.83 16.29 -13.23
C GLU A 355 10.97 17.06 -14.26
N ARG A 356 9.65 17.11 -14.07
CA ARG A 356 8.72 17.83 -14.96
C ARG A 356 8.40 19.25 -14.50
N LYS A 357 8.94 19.71 -13.36
CA LYS A 357 8.62 21.04 -12.79
C LYS A 357 8.89 22.18 -13.77
N GLU A 358 10.09 22.27 -14.33
CA GLU A 358 10.43 23.33 -15.28
C GLU A 358 9.59 23.29 -16.56
N LYS A 359 9.31 22.09 -17.06
CA LYS A 359 8.41 21.91 -18.21
C LYS A 359 6.99 22.43 -17.90
N CYS A 360 6.48 22.15 -16.71
CA CYS A 360 5.17 22.62 -16.25
C CYS A 360 5.16 24.14 -16.07
N LYS A 361 6.23 24.73 -15.50
CA LYS A 361 6.39 26.19 -15.39
C LYS A 361 6.37 26.86 -16.76
N ASN A 362 7.14 26.35 -17.72
CA ASN A 362 7.17 26.88 -19.09
C ASN A 362 5.81 26.74 -19.78
N LEU A 363 5.11 25.63 -19.58
CA LEU A 363 3.75 25.45 -20.10
C LEU A 363 2.78 26.48 -19.50
N ALA A 364 2.82 26.68 -18.17
CA ALA A 364 2.01 27.69 -17.50
C ALA A 364 2.34 29.10 -18.00
N LYS A 365 3.63 29.45 -18.14
CA LYS A 365 4.06 30.74 -18.70
C LYS A 365 3.52 30.98 -20.11
N ARG A 366 3.56 29.96 -20.96
CA ARG A 366 3.01 30.07 -22.32
C ARG A 366 1.49 30.21 -22.34
N LEU A 367 0.78 29.55 -21.43
CA LEU A 367 -0.69 29.53 -21.45
C LEU A 367 -1.32 30.72 -20.70
N PHE A 368 -0.67 31.21 -19.65
CA PHE A 368 -1.18 32.29 -18.80
C PHE A 368 -0.40 33.60 -18.93
N GLY A 369 0.70 33.66 -19.68
CA GLY A 369 1.54 34.85 -19.82
C GLY A 369 0.84 36.05 -20.46
N ASP A 370 -0.20 35.81 -21.27
CA ASP A 370 -1.01 36.85 -21.90
C ASP A 370 -2.22 37.25 -21.04
N LEU A 371 -2.45 36.58 -19.91
CA LEU A 371 -3.52 36.88 -18.96
C LEU A 371 -2.93 37.71 -17.81
N ALA A 372 -3.57 38.82 -17.46
CA ALA A 372 -3.13 39.68 -16.36
C ALA A 372 -2.99 38.89 -15.03
N GLY A 373 -1.76 38.73 -14.51
CA GLY A 373 -1.48 37.95 -13.30
C GLY A 373 -0.28 37.01 -13.48
N ASN A 374 0.89 37.60 -13.74
CA ASN A 374 2.13 36.92 -14.10
C ASN A 374 2.62 36.00 -12.97
N LEU A 375 2.93 34.76 -13.35
CA LEU A 375 3.45 33.68 -12.49
C LEU A 375 4.28 34.16 -11.29
N GLY A 376 3.92 33.67 -10.11
CA GLY A 376 4.71 33.81 -8.89
C GLY A 376 5.47 32.52 -8.58
N GLU A 377 6.72 32.67 -8.17
CA GLU A 377 7.46 31.63 -7.45
C GLU A 377 7.66 32.14 -6.02
N ILE A 378 7.04 31.48 -5.04
CA ILE A 378 7.32 31.76 -3.64
C ILE A 378 8.50 30.88 -3.22
N GLN A 379 9.67 31.51 -3.03
CA GLN A 379 10.74 30.91 -2.24
C GLN A 379 10.30 30.85 -0.78
N LYS A 380 10.71 29.79 -0.06
CA LYS A 380 10.26 29.46 1.29
C LYS A 380 10.48 30.58 2.33
N ASP A 381 11.32 31.57 2.02
CA ASP A 381 11.78 32.63 2.92
C ASP A 381 10.79 33.81 3.09
N LYS A 382 9.51 33.64 2.77
CA LYS A 382 8.45 34.67 2.97
C LYS A 382 7.16 34.14 3.63
N ILE A 383 7.28 33.19 4.55
CA ILE A 383 6.22 32.88 5.52
C ILE A 383 6.58 33.64 6.81
N PRO A 384 5.70 34.51 7.36
CA PRO A 384 5.99 35.20 8.61
C PRO A 384 6.25 34.18 9.72
N ALA A 385 7.40 34.32 10.39
CA ALA A 385 7.81 33.48 11.50
C ALA A 385 7.02 33.82 12.78
N GLU A 386 5.73 33.51 12.82
CA GLU A 386 4.89 33.69 14.01
C GLU A 386 3.91 32.53 14.17
N ILE A 387 4.42 31.30 14.34
CA ILE A 387 3.75 30.25 15.12
C ILE A 387 4.84 29.42 15.84
N GLN A 388 5.49 30.04 16.83
CA GLN A 388 6.14 29.31 17.91
C GLN A 388 5.86 30.07 19.21
N GLY A 389 5.18 29.41 20.14
CA GLY A 389 5.18 29.79 21.55
C GLY A 389 4.16 30.86 21.97
N SER A 390 3.58 30.62 23.12
CA SER A 390 2.56 31.38 23.84
C SER A 390 3.06 32.69 24.49
N GLU A 391 2.13 33.65 24.61
CA GLU A 391 2.02 34.75 25.59
C GLU A 391 3.08 35.88 25.64
N ILE A 392 2.65 37.12 25.35
CA ILE A 392 2.61 38.31 26.25
C ILE A 392 2.35 39.59 25.43
N LEU A 393 1.41 40.41 25.92
CA LEU A 393 1.08 41.76 25.47
C LEU A 393 2.32 42.67 25.31
N SER A 394 2.45 43.35 24.17
CA SER A 394 2.73 44.80 24.15
C SER A 394 2.54 45.38 22.74
N ALA A 395 2.01 46.59 22.71
CA ALA A 395 1.75 47.38 21.53
C ALA A 395 3.06 47.72 20.79
N ASN A 396 3.12 47.36 19.50
CA ASN A 396 3.69 48.15 18.41
C ASN A 396 3.68 47.30 17.14
N THR A 397 2.61 47.42 16.37
CA THR A 397 2.40 46.74 15.09
C THR A 397 3.45 47.21 14.06
N PRO A 398 4.33 46.34 13.55
CA PRO A 398 5.10 46.66 12.36
C PRO A 398 4.14 46.64 11.16
N LYS A 399 4.11 47.74 10.41
CA LYS A 399 3.28 47.89 9.21
C LYS A 399 3.58 46.77 8.20
N ILE A 400 2.55 46.00 7.88
CA ILE A 400 2.51 44.99 6.81
C ILE A 400 2.91 45.67 5.47
N PRO A 401 3.87 45.12 4.69
CA PRO A 401 4.12 45.60 3.34
C PRO A 401 2.87 45.39 2.48
N GLN A 402 2.42 46.46 1.82
CA GLN A 402 1.17 46.56 1.07
C GLN A 402 0.85 45.33 0.21
N ALA A 403 -0.29 44.71 0.51
CA ALA A 403 -0.90 43.59 -0.21
C ALA A 403 -1.73 44.09 -1.40
N ASN A 404 -1.11 44.61 -2.48
CA ASN A 404 -1.85 45.16 -3.63
C ASN A 404 -1.41 44.64 -5.02
N ALA A 405 -0.62 43.57 -5.10
CA ALA A 405 -0.36 42.89 -6.38
C ALA A 405 -1.38 41.76 -6.62
N PRO A 406 -2.01 41.65 -7.81
CA PRO A 406 -2.89 40.54 -8.12
C PRO A 406 -2.13 39.21 -8.05
N LYS A 407 -2.64 38.25 -7.27
CA LYS A 407 -2.04 36.91 -7.16
C LYS A 407 -2.08 36.22 -8.53
N PRO A 408 -1.03 35.47 -8.90
CA PRO A 408 -0.97 34.77 -10.19
C PRO A 408 -2.08 33.72 -10.31
N LEU A 409 -2.55 33.48 -11.54
CA LEU A 409 -3.53 32.42 -11.82
C LEU A 409 -2.96 31.02 -11.59
N CYS A 410 -1.67 30.82 -11.85
CA CYS A 410 -0.98 29.55 -11.68
C CYS A 410 0.34 29.76 -10.92
N GLU A 411 0.52 29.04 -9.83
CA GLU A 411 1.64 29.21 -8.90
C GLU A 411 2.31 27.88 -8.58
N PHE A 412 3.63 27.91 -8.43
CA PHE A 412 4.43 26.74 -8.08
C PHE A 412 5.10 26.94 -6.72
N ILE A 413 4.77 26.06 -5.78
CA ILE A 413 5.47 25.94 -4.51
C ILE A 413 6.32 24.68 -4.54
N SER A 414 7.51 24.75 -3.95
CA SER A 414 8.38 23.59 -3.77
C SER A 414 7.82 22.66 -2.69
N HIS A 415 8.64 22.18 -1.76
CA HIS A 415 8.20 21.26 -0.73
C HIS A 415 7.63 21.99 0.49
N LEU A 416 6.45 21.56 0.94
CA LEU A 416 5.81 22.00 2.17
C LEU A 416 5.85 20.90 3.22
N SER A 417 5.93 21.30 4.48
CA SER A 417 5.69 20.43 5.62
C SER A 417 4.23 19.98 5.68
N PRO A 418 3.91 18.87 6.39
CA PRO A 418 2.53 18.39 6.51
C PRO A 418 1.56 19.42 7.09
N SER A 419 1.99 20.24 8.06
CA SER A 419 1.16 21.30 8.65
C SER A 419 0.90 22.44 7.67
N GLU A 420 1.91 22.92 6.96
CA GLU A 420 1.75 23.94 5.92
C GLU A 420 0.83 23.45 4.79
N LEU A 421 1.00 22.19 4.34
CA LEU A 421 0.15 21.60 3.33
C LEU A 421 -1.30 21.47 3.80
N LYS A 422 -1.52 21.05 5.06
CA LYS A 422 -2.86 20.98 5.66
C LYS A 422 -3.57 22.33 5.61
N GLU A 423 -2.91 23.42 5.99
CA GLU A 423 -3.51 24.75 5.97
C GLU A 423 -3.89 25.21 4.56
N ILE A 424 -3.08 24.87 3.55
CA ILE A 424 -3.44 25.13 2.16
C ILE A 424 -4.64 24.29 1.72
N LEU A 425 -4.65 23.00 2.02
CA LEU A 425 -5.76 22.11 1.68
C LEU A 425 -7.06 22.51 2.38
N LYS A 426 -6.98 22.97 3.63
CA LYS A 426 -8.11 23.52 4.39
C LYS A 426 -8.78 24.66 3.63
N LYS A 427 -8.01 25.56 3.01
CA LYS A 427 -8.52 26.70 2.23
C LYS A 427 -8.88 26.34 0.79
N SER A 428 -8.34 25.25 0.27
CA SER A 428 -8.57 24.82 -1.11
C SER A 428 -9.97 24.23 -1.30
N LYS A 429 -10.61 24.55 -2.43
CA LYS A 429 -11.89 23.95 -2.82
C LYS A 429 -11.68 22.53 -3.33
N ILE A 430 -10.83 22.39 -4.36
CA ILE A 430 -10.59 21.14 -5.07
C ILE A 430 -9.11 20.77 -5.02
N SER A 431 -8.81 19.50 -4.76
CA SER A 431 -7.49 18.90 -4.96
C SER A 431 -7.52 17.95 -6.15
N VAL A 432 -6.55 18.02 -7.06
CA VAL A 432 -6.57 17.25 -8.32
C VAL A 432 -5.39 16.30 -8.42
N LEU A 433 -5.66 15.03 -8.76
CA LEU A 433 -4.64 14.00 -9.04
C LEU A 433 -4.85 13.38 -10.45
N PRO A 434 -4.23 13.95 -11.50
CA PRO A 434 -4.51 13.55 -12.89
C PRO A 434 -3.60 12.41 -13.40
N SER A 435 -3.35 11.38 -12.59
CA SER A 435 -2.33 10.36 -12.87
C SER A 435 -2.56 9.60 -14.20
N LEU A 436 -1.49 9.38 -14.99
CA LEU A 436 -1.51 8.67 -16.29
C LEU A 436 -1.35 7.15 -16.21
N TRP A 437 -0.84 6.67 -15.08
CA TRP A 437 -0.56 5.25 -14.87
C TRP A 437 -1.41 4.71 -13.72
N TYR A 438 -1.34 3.41 -13.50
CA TYR A 438 -1.99 2.80 -12.35
C TYR A 438 -1.38 3.31 -11.04
N GLU A 439 -2.18 4.03 -10.27
CA GLU A 439 -1.91 4.25 -8.85
C GLU A 439 -2.30 3.00 -8.05
N THR A 440 -1.61 2.79 -6.93
CA THR A 440 -1.84 1.63 -6.05
C THR A 440 -2.72 1.94 -4.86
N PHE A 441 -2.84 3.21 -4.44
CA PHE A 441 -3.75 3.61 -3.36
C PHE A 441 -4.17 5.08 -3.47
N GLY A 442 -3.21 6.01 -3.54
CA GLY A 442 -3.51 7.44 -3.67
C GLY A 442 -3.69 8.17 -2.33
N LEU A 443 -2.68 8.11 -1.46
CA LEU A 443 -2.68 8.80 -0.14
C LEU A 443 -3.05 10.28 -0.23
N THR A 444 -2.61 10.98 -1.29
CA THR A 444 -2.93 12.39 -1.51
C THR A 444 -4.43 12.66 -1.59
N ILE A 445 -5.24 11.70 -2.04
CA ILE A 445 -6.70 11.80 -2.07
C ILE A 445 -7.25 11.83 -0.65
N LEU A 446 -6.82 10.89 0.20
CA LEU A 446 -7.26 10.81 1.59
C LEU A 446 -6.78 12.03 2.38
N GLU A 447 -5.52 12.46 2.20
CA GLU A 447 -4.97 13.67 2.80
C GLU A 447 -5.77 14.92 2.41
N SER A 448 -6.23 15.01 1.15
CA SER A 448 -7.10 16.10 0.68
C SER A 448 -8.43 16.12 1.43
N ILE A 449 -9.14 14.97 1.48
CA ILE A 449 -10.42 14.85 2.17
C ILE A 449 -10.27 15.18 3.66
N LEU A 450 -9.24 14.61 4.31
CA LEU A 450 -8.97 14.81 5.74
C LEU A 450 -8.74 16.29 6.07
N ALA A 451 -8.02 17.03 5.23
CA ALA A 451 -7.80 18.47 5.43
C ALA A 451 -9.01 19.33 5.00
N GLY A 452 -9.91 18.77 4.19
CA GLY A 452 -11.16 19.39 3.78
C GLY A 452 -11.21 19.84 2.32
N ALA A 453 -10.23 19.50 1.48
CA ALA A 453 -10.28 19.74 0.03
C ALA A 453 -11.01 18.59 -0.68
N PHE A 454 -11.92 18.91 -1.59
CA PHE A 454 -12.65 17.88 -2.33
C PHE A 454 -11.78 17.28 -3.43
N PRO A 455 -11.58 15.95 -3.50
CA PRO A 455 -10.65 15.36 -4.44
C PRO A 455 -11.27 15.05 -5.80
N LEU A 456 -10.53 15.40 -6.86
CA LEU A 456 -10.80 15.04 -8.25
C LEU A 456 -9.63 14.22 -8.79
N MET A 457 -9.88 13.04 -9.37
CA MET A 457 -8.81 12.11 -9.71
C MET A 457 -9.06 11.37 -11.01
N SER A 458 -8.01 10.91 -11.68
CA SER A 458 -8.18 10.10 -12.89
C SER A 458 -8.84 8.76 -12.57
N ASP A 459 -9.72 8.30 -13.45
CA ASP A 459 -10.37 6.99 -13.36
C ASP A 459 -9.42 5.88 -13.79
N ILE A 460 -8.43 5.58 -12.94
CA ILE A 460 -7.34 4.67 -13.27
C ILE A 460 -6.82 3.92 -12.04
N GLY A 461 -6.66 2.61 -12.19
CA GLY A 461 -6.08 1.74 -11.17
C GLY A 461 -6.86 1.77 -9.86
N ALA A 462 -6.15 1.86 -8.73
CA ALA A 462 -6.77 1.88 -7.41
C ALA A 462 -7.54 3.18 -7.09
N LEU A 463 -7.47 4.22 -7.95
CA LEU A 463 -8.20 5.46 -7.70
C LEU A 463 -9.72 5.26 -7.80
N SER A 464 -10.18 4.35 -8.66
CA SER A 464 -11.61 3.99 -8.74
C SER A 464 -12.08 3.32 -7.44
N GLU A 465 -11.29 2.40 -6.89
CA GLU A 465 -11.57 1.76 -5.59
C GLU A 465 -11.54 2.78 -4.44
N THR A 466 -10.63 3.74 -4.51
CA THR A 466 -10.48 4.81 -3.52
C THR A 466 -11.69 5.74 -3.53
N LYS A 467 -12.19 6.09 -4.72
CA LYS A 467 -13.44 6.86 -4.88
C LYS A 467 -14.63 6.11 -4.29
N GLU A 468 -14.78 4.83 -4.61
CA GLU A 468 -15.88 4.00 -4.07
C GLU A 468 -15.81 3.87 -2.55
N SER A 469 -14.60 3.68 -2.01
CA SER A 469 -14.39 3.46 -0.58
C SER A 469 -14.44 4.74 0.23
N PHE A 470 -13.94 5.87 -0.28
CA PHE A 470 -13.68 7.08 0.52
C PHE A 470 -14.28 8.37 -0.07
N GLY A 471 -14.80 8.33 -1.29
CA GLY A 471 -15.43 9.48 -1.94
C GLY A 471 -14.52 10.27 -2.88
N GLY A 472 -15.12 11.26 -3.55
CA GLY A 472 -14.48 12.08 -4.59
C GLY A 472 -15.13 11.93 -5.96
N VAL A 473 -14.54 12.58 -6.96
CA VAL A 473 -14.99 12.50 -8.36
C VAL A 473 -13.87 11.99 -9.25
N THR A 474 -14.22 11.12 -10.19
CA THR A 474 -13.29 10.59 -11.19
C THR A 474 -13.56 11.17 -12.58
N PHE A 475 -12.52 11.26 -13.40
CA PHE A 475 -12.63 11.65 -14.81
C PHE A 475 -11.78 10.72 -15.69
N LYS A 476 -12.23 10.51 -16.93
CA LYS A 476 -11.47 9.73 -17.92
C LYS A 476 -10.34 10.57 -18.51
N LEU A 477 -9.18 9.95 -18.68
CA LEU A 477 -8.01 10.61 -19.27
C LEU A 477 -8.21 10.88 -20.77
N ASP A 478 -7.87 12.09 -21.19
CA ASP A 478 -7.93 12.56 -22.58
C ASP A 478 -6.91 13.72 -22.82
N ASN A 479 -7.23 14.65 -23.72
CA ASN A 479 -6.42 15.83 -24.02
C ASN A 479 -6.60 17.00 -23.01
N GLY A 480 -7.52 16.89 -22.05
CA GLY A 480 -7.82 17.90 -21.02
C GLY A 480 -9.31 18.24 -20.90
N GLU A 481 -10.13 17.90 -21.90
CA GLU A 481 -11.55 18.23 -21.95
C GLU A 481 -12.35 17.60 -20.81
N ASN A 482 -12.19 16.30 -20.57
CA ASN A 482 -12.88 15.58 -19.49
C ASN A 482 -12.48 16.11 -18.11
N LEU A 483 -11.21 16.48 -17.91
CA LEU A 483 -10.77 17.10 -16.67
C LEU A 483 -11.37 18.50 -16.51
N TYR A 484 -11.43 19.28 -17.57
CA TYR A 484 -12.08 20.58 -17.58
C TYR A 484 -13.57 20.47 -17.22
N ILE A 485 -14.32 19.57 -17.86
CA ILE A 485 -15.74 19.32 -17.59
C ILE A 485 -15.92 18.90 -16.12
N ALA A 486 -15.07 17.99 -15.64
CA ALA A 486 -15.14 17.53 -14.26
C ALA A 486 -14.84 18.67 -13.25
N LEU A 487 -13.87 19.54 -13.54
CA LEU A 487 -13.60 20.74 -12.73
C LEU A 487 -14.80 21.68 -12.72
N LYS A 488 -15.34 22.01 -13.90
CA LYS A 488 -16.49 22.90 -14.06
C LYS A 488 -17.70 22.40 -13.27
N ASN A 489 -18.14 21.17 -13.54
CA ASN A 489 -19.31 20.57 -12.87
C ASN A 489 -19.11 20.50 -11.35
N THR A 490 -17.89 20.23 -10.89
CA THR A 490 -17.59 20.18 -9.44
C THR A 490 -17.65 21.57 -8.79
N LEU A 491 -17.22 22.61 -9.49
CA LEU A 491 -17.23 23.99 -8.99
C LEU A 491 -18.64 24.59 -9.01
N GLU A 492 -19.42 24.35 -10.06
CA GLU A 492 -20.83 24.78 -10.16
C GLU A 492 -21.67 24.19 -9.03
N ASN A 493 -21.38 22.94 -8.64
CA ASN A 493 -22.10 22.22 -7.59
C ASN A 493 -21.28 22.09 -6.29
N TYR A 494 -20.33 23.00 -6.06
CA TYR A 494 -19.32 22.82 -5.00
C TYR A 494 -19.91 22.66 -3.61
N GLU A 495 -20.97 23.39 -3.27
CA GLU A 495 -21.58 23.31 -1.94
C GLU A 495 -22.15 21.92 -1.65
N GLU A 496 -22.72 21.24 -2.65
CA GLU A 496 -23.23 19.88 -2.51
C GLU A 496 -22.10 18.86 -2.30
N PHE A 497 -20.99 19.04 -3.01
CA PHE A 497 -19.80 18.22 -2.84
C PHE A 497 -19.15 18.46 -1.47
N PHE A 498 -19.08 19.72 -1.03
CA PHE A 498 -18.54 20.12 0.26
C PHE A 498 -19.30 19.47 1.43
N LYS A 499 -20.65 19.43 1.36
CA LYS A 499 -21.50 18.77 2.38
C LYS A 499 -21.16 17.29 2.60
N LYS A 500 -20.54 16.61 1.63
CA LYS A 500 -20.14 15.19 1.74
C LYS A 500 -18.82 14.98 2.48
N ILE A 501 -17.98 16.00 2.58
CA ILE A 501 -16.62 15.90 3.14
C ILE A 501 -16.62 15.35 4.59
N PRO A 502 -17.45 15.83 5.53
CA PRO A 502 -17.44 15.30 6.90
C PRO A 502 -17.74 13.79 6.96
N SER A 503 -18.67 13.31 6.13
CA SER A 503 -18.98 11.87 6.03
C SER A 503 -17.78 11.07 5.51
N TYR A 504 -17.10 11.58 4.47
CA TYR A 504 -15.90 10.96 3.93
C TYR A 504 -14.75 10.93 4.95
N GLN A 505 -14.54 12.02 5.68
CA GLN A 505 -13.52 12.09 6.74
C GLN A 505 -13.79 11.04 7.83
N LYS A 506 -15.04 10.93 8.31
CA LYS A 506 -15.44 9.93 9.30
C LYS A 506 -15.13 8.51 8.83
N ASN A 507 -15.55 8.17 7.61
CA ASN A 507 -15.30 6.85 7.03
C ASN A 507 -13.80 6.53 6.88
N ILE A 508 -12.99 7.51 6.44
CA ILE A 508 -11.54 7.34 6.36
C ILE A 508 -10.96 7.03 7.74
N ILE A 509 -11.29 7.82 8.76
CA ILE A 509 -10.77 7.65 10.13
C ILE A 509 -11.18 6.30 10.72
N GLU A 510 -12.44 5.90 10.55
CA GLU A 510 -12.95 4.62 11.06
C GLU A 510 -12.29 3.43 10.36
N THR A 511 -12.11 3.49 9.04
CA THR A 511 -11.57 2.36 8.25
C THR A 511 -10.06 2.21 8.40
N THR A 512 -9.31 3.32 8.41
CA THR A 512 -7.84 3.35 8.33
C THR A 512 -7.14 3.58 9.67
N ASN A 513 -7.85 3.39 10.78
CA ASN A 513 -7.27 3.57 12.11
C ASN A 513 -6.14 2.55 12.44
N ASP A 514 -5.20 2.97 13.29
CA ASP A 514 -4.04 2.17 13.68
C ASP A 514 -4.39 0.80 14.26
N LYS A 515 -5.51 0.69 14.99
CA LYS A 515 -5.94 -0.58 15.60
C LYS A 515 -6.33 -1.59 14.53
N ASN A 516 -7.11 -1.17 13.53
CA ASN A 516 -7.48 -2.01 12.39
C ASN A 516 -6.23 -2.41 11.59
N TYR A 517 -5.34 -1.46 11.32
CA TYR A 517 -4.09 -1.71 10.59
C TYR A 517 -3.18 -2.69 11.34
N LEU A 518 -3.02 -2.51 12.66
CA LEU A 518 -2.22 -3.38 13.53
C LEU A 518 -2.82 -4.78 13.64
N ASN A 519 -4.15 -4.91 13.75
CA ASN A 519 -4.84 -6.20 13.73
C ASN A 519 -4.64 -6.93 12.40
N ALA A 520 -4.76 -6.23 11.28
CA ALA A 520 -4.53 -6.80 9.95
C ALA A 520 -3.08 -7.27 9.79
N LEU A 521 -2.10 -6.48 10.23
CA LEU A 521 -0.69 -6.87 10.24
C LEU A 521 -0.44 -8.07 11.15
N ALA A 522 -0.99 -8.07 12.36
CA ALA A 522 -0.85 -9.18 13.30
C ALA A 522 -1.40 -10.48 12.70
N ASN A 523 -2.51 -10.44 11.97
CA ASN A 523 -3.04 -11.58 11.24
C ASN A 523 -2.09 -12.05 10.13
N ALA A 524 -1.54 -11.11 9.34
CA ALA A 524 -0.54 -11.43 8.32
C ALA A 524 0.75 -12.02 8.92
N TYR A 525 1.14 -11.61 10.13
CA TYR A 525 2.31 -12.10 10.84
C TYR A 525 2.10 -13.49 11.47
N LYS A 526 0.88 -13.82 11.90
CA LYS A 526 0.62 -15.03 12.70
C LYS A 526 0.48 -16.31 11.88
N ILE A 527 -0.13 -16.25 10.68
CA ILE A 527 -0.58 -17.41 9.88
C ILE A 527 -0.94 -18.64 10.73
N THR A 528 -2.24 -18.71 11.02
CA THR A 528 -3.02 -19.91 11.32
C THR A 528 -2.54 -21.10 10.48
N THR A 529 -2.26 -22.23 11.13
CA THR A 529 -2.03 -23.50 10.43
C THR A 529 -3.32 -23.91 9.72
N ALA A 530 -3.21 -24.81 8.74
CA ALA A 530 -4.34 -25.31 7.96
C ALA A 530 -5.49 -25.90 8.83
N ASP A 531 -5.25 -26.12 10.13
CA ASP A 531 -6.21 -26.62 11.10
C ASP A 531 -7.32 -25.60 11.46
N ASP A 532 -7.14 -24.32 11.15
CA ASP A 532 -8.17 -23.28 11.35
C ASP A 532 -8.97 -22.98 10.07
N MET A 533 -8.82 -23.76 8.99
CA MET A 533 -9.60 -23.58 7.76
C MET A 533 -10.98 -24.25 7.81
N GLY A 534 -11.79 -23.84 8.79
CA GLY A 534 -13.25 -23.88 8.65
C GLY A 534 -13.72 -22.65 7.87
N GLY A 535 -13.78 -22.73 6.54
CA GLY A 535 -14.55 -21.77 5.72
C GLY A 535 -13.77 -20.81 4.79
N GLY A 536 -12.55 -21.16 4.36
CA GLY A 536 -11.74 -20.30 3.47
C GLY A 536 -11.81 -20.61 1.96
N GLY A 537 -12.58 -21.61 1.53
CA GLY A 537 -12.58 -22.09 0.13
C GLY A 537 -13.41 -21.28 -0.86
N GLY A 538 -14.30 -20.39 -0.38
CA GLY A 538 -15.29 -19.72 -1.22
C GLY A 538 -14.80 -18.50 -2.00
N ILE A 539 -13.77 -17.78 -1.52
CA ILE A 539 -13.43 -16.45 -2.07
C ILE A 539 -12.90 -16.51 -3.51
N LEU A 540 -12.22 -17.60 -3.90
CA LEU A 540 -11.57 -17.71 -5.21
C LEU A 540 -12.58 -18.02 -6.32
N LEU A 541 -13.53 -18.93 -6.05
CA LEU A 541 -14.63 -19.25 -6.98
C LEU A 541 -15.57 -18.04 -7.13
N VAL A 542 -15.80 -17.32 -6.04
CA VAL A 542 -16.58 -16.07 -6.03
C VAL A 542 -15.92 -15.04 -6.95
N LEU A 543 -14.61 -14.79 -6.86
CA LEU A 543 -13.91 -13.81 -7.72
C LEU A 543 -13.94 -14.16 -9.23
N GLU A 544 -13.87 -15.44 -9.60
CA GLU A 544 -14.04 -15.87 -11.00
C GLU A 544 -15.47 -15.64 -11.50
N ILE A 545 -16.48 -15.97 -10.67
CA ILE A 545 -17.90 -15.73 -10.93
C ILE A 545 -18.20 -14.22 -11.03
N PHE A 546 -17.60 -13.39 -10.18
CA PHE A 546 -17.70 -11.93 -10.20
C PHE A 546 -17.33 -11.36 -11.56
N SER A 547 -16.25 -11.84 -12.19
CA SER A 547 -15.81 -11.33 -13.50
C SER A 547 -16.81 -11.59 -14.64
N HIS A 548 -17.62 -12.64 -14.50
CA HIS A 548 -18.62 -13.03 -15.50
C HIS A 548 -20.00 -12.40 -15.21
N ILE A 549 -20.34 -12.18 -13.94
CA ILE A 549 -21.65 -11.65 -13.52
C ILE A 549 -21.67 -10.12 -13.39
N SER A 550 -20.53 -9.44 -13.22
CA SER A 550 -20.46 -7.97 -13.12
C SER A 550 -20.87 -7.19 -14.39
N LYS A 551 -21.39 -7.89 -15.43
CA LYS A 551 -22.10 -7.32 -16.58
C LYS A 551 -23.63 -7.27 -16.39
N VAL A 552 -24.14 -7.76 -15.27
CA VAL A 552 -25.57 -7.83 -14.95
C VAL A 552 -25.86 -6.91 -13.78
N ASN A 553 -26.52 -5.77 -14.03
CA ASN A 553 -26.81 -4.72 -13.03
C ASN A 553 -27.74 -5.17 -11.87
N SER A 554 -28.26 -6.40 -11.90
CA SER A 554 -29.20 -6.95 -10.91
C SER A 554 -28.55 -7.84 -9.85
N VAL A 555 -27.21 -8.01 -9.86
CA VAL A 555 -26.50 -8.82 -8.86
C VAL A 555 -25.52 -7.96 -8.07
N ILE A 556 -25.75 -7.85 -6.77
CA ILE A 556 -24.89 -7.16 -5.81
C ILE A 556 -24.16 -8.22 -5.00
N PHE A 557 -22.84 -8.16 -5.00
CA PHE A 557 -22.03 -9.03 -4.16
C PHE A 557 -21.55 -8.27 -2.93
N MET A 558 -21.54 -8.94 -1.79
CA MET A 558 -21.15 -8.37 -0.51
C MET A 558 -20.12 -9.27 0.16
N ASP A 559 -19.13 -8.67 0.83
CA ASP A 559 -18.19 -9.39 1.68
C ASP A 559 -18.88 -9.90 2.96
N ARG A 560 -18.12 -10.52 3.87
CA ARG A 560 -18.65 -10.94 5.18
C ARG A 560 -19.26 -9.74 5.91
N LEU A 561 -20.58 -9.82 6.11
CA LEU A 561 -21.33 -8.79 6.80
C LEU A 561 -21.29 -9.00 8.32
N PRO A 562 -21.22 -7.94 9.12
CA PRO A 562 -21.52 -8.02 10.55
C PRO A 562 -22.93 -8.60 10.78
N PRO A 563 -23.18 -9.35 11.87
CA PRO A 563 -24.46 -10.02 12.11
C PRO A 563 -25.69 -9.10 12.01
N GLU A 564 -25.61 -7.88 12.56
CA GLU A 564 -26.71 -6.90 12.49
C GLU A 564 -27.00 -6.41 11.06
N CYS A 565 -25.96 -6.25 10.24
CA CYS A 565 -26.11 -5.87 8.85
C CYS A 565 -26.73 -7.01 8.03
N LEU A 566 -26.27 -8.25 8.24
CA LEU A 566 -26.82 -9.43 7.60
C LEU A 566 -28.30 -9.61 7.95
N LYS A 567 -28.66 -9.46 9.22
CA LYS A 567 -30.04 -9.52 9.70
C LYS A 567 -30.93 -8.51 8.98
N ASN A 568 -30.48 -7.27 8.83
CA ASN A 568 -31.24 -6.24 8.12
C ASN A 568 -31.39 -6.56 6.62
N ILE A 569 -30.38 -7.16 6.00
CA ILE A 569 -30.46 -7.58 4.60
C ILE A 569 -31.44 -8.74 4.43
N LEU A 570 -31.34 -9.78 5.27
CA LEU A 570 -32.26 -10.91 5.27
C LEU A 570 -33.70 -10.46 5.50
N LYS A 571 -33.93 -9.52 6.42
CA LYS A 571 -35.26 -8.93 6.67
C LYS A 571 -35.89 -8.30 5.43
N ASN A 572 -35.08 -7.73 4.53
CA ASN A 572 -35.56 -7.11 3.30
C ASN A 572 -35.54 -8.06 2.09
N ALA A 573 -34.99 -9.27 2.25
CA ALA A 573 -34.87 -10.26 1.19
C ALA A 573 -36.09 -11.20 1.16
N LYS A 574 -36.74 -11.31 -0.01
CA LYS A 574 -37.84 -12.26 -0.21
C LYS A 574 -37.40 -13.72 -0.06
N ILE A 575 -36.22 -14.06 -0.58
CA ILE A 575 -35.66 -15.41 -0.57
C ILE A 575 -34.19 -15.31 -0.17
N SER A 576 -33.77 -16.18 0.75
CA SER A 576 -32.38 -16.43 1.09
C SER A 576 -31.97 -17.77 0.51
N ILE A 577 -30.90 -17.82 -0.28
CA ILE A 577 -30.49 -19.03 -1.01
C ILE A 577 -29.15 -19.52 -0.49
N LEU A 578 -29.10 -20.78 -0.05
CA LEU A 578 -27.86 -21.47 0.35
C LEU A 578 -27.55 -22.61 -0.64
N PRO A 579 -26.81 -22.34 -1.73
CA PRO A 579 -26.55 -23.33 -2.77
C PRO A 579 -25.29 -24.15 -2.50
N SER A 580 -25.15 -24.71 -1.30
CA SER A 580 -23.96 -25.49 -0.92
C SER A 580 -23.85 -26.77 -1.75
N LEU A 581 -22.63 -27.12 -2.17
CA LEU A 581 -22.32 -28.38 -2.85
C LEU A 581 -21.68 -29.41 -1.89
N LEU A 582 -21.39 -28.99 -0.66
CA LEU A 582 -20.75 -29.80 0.37
C LEU A 582 -21.72 -30.10 1.50
N TYR A 583 -21.40 -31.11 2.30
CA TYR A 583 -22.11 -31.37 3.54
C TYR A 583 -21.85 -30.25 4.55
N GLU A 584 -22.92 -29.58 4.97
CA GLU A 584 -22.91 -28.63 6.07
C GLU A 584 -23.22 -29.34 7.40
N THR A 585 -22.91 -28.69 8.53
CA THR A 585 -23.13 -29.27 9.86
C THR A 585 -24.60 -29.23 10.29
N PHE A 586 -25.13 -28.06 10.65
CA PHE A 586 -26.53 -27.90 11.09
C PHE A 586 -27.34 -26.99 10.16
N GLY A 587 -26.68 -26.22 9.29
CA GLY A 587 -27.37 -25.31 8.38
C GLY A 587 -27.98 -24.08 9.08
N LEU A 588 -27.23 -23.44 9.98
CA LEU A 588 -27.67 -22.25 10.72
C LEU A 588 -28.24 -21.14 9.82
N THR A 589 -27.76 -21.01 8.59
CA THR A 589 -28.27 -20.04 7.61
C THR A 589 -29.77 -20.23 7.32
N ILE A 590 -30.29 -21.45 7.35
CA ILE A 590 -31.73 -21.73 7.18
C ILE A 590 -32.50 -21.14 8.36
N VAL A 591 -32.04 -21.41 9.58
CA VAL A 591 -32.63 -20.90 10.82
C VAL A 591 -32.57 -19.36 10.88
N GLU A 592 -31.41 -18.78 10.58
CA GLU A 592 -31.19 -17.34 10.55
C GLU A 592 -32.09 -16.64 9.52
N SER A 593 -32.32 -17.27 8.37
CA SER A 593 -33.22 -16.75 7.34
C SER A 593 -34.67 -16.71 7.85
N ILE A 594 -35.15 -17.82 8.42
CA ILE A 594 -36.52 -17.89 8.97
C ILE A 594 -36.72 -16.87 10.10
N LEU A 595 -35.78 -16.81 11.05
CA LEU A 595 -35.84 -15.85 12.16
C LEU A 595 -35.75 -14.39 11.71
N SER A 596 -35.11 -14.12 10.57
CA SER A 596 -35.00 -12.79 10.00
C SER A 596 -36.18 -12.41 9.09
N GLY A 597 -37.09 -13.35 8.79
CA GLY A 597 -38.24 -13.13 7.92
C GLY A 597 -37.97 -13.32 6.43
N SER A 598 -36.92 -14.07 6.07
CA SER A 598 -36.61 -14.45 4.69
C SER A 598 -36.89 -15.93 4.44
N ILE A 599 -37.54 -16.27 3.32
CA ILE A 599 -37.85 -17.67 2.99
C ILE A 599 -36.55 -18.39 2.58
N PRO A 600 -36.09 -19.44 3.30
CA PRO A 600 -34.87 -20.14 2.93
C PRO A 600 -35.10 -21.12 1.77
N LEU A 601 -34.14 -21.16 0.84
CA LEU A 601 -34.02 -22.15 -0.23
C LEU A 601 -32.61 -22.74 -0.20
N SER A 602 -32.47 -24.01 0.17
CA SER A 602 -31.17 -24.67 0.30
C SER A 602 -30.99 -25.86 -0.63
N SER A 603 -29.73 -26.25 -0.85
CA SER A 603 -29.42 -27.54 -1.49
C SER A 603 -30.02 -28.71 -0.69
N ASP A 604 -30.61 -29.69 -1.39
CA ASP A 604 -31.13 -30.92 -0.77
C ASP A 604 -30.00 -31.92 -0.49
N ILE A 605 -29.17 -31.60 0.51
CA ILE A 605 -27.99 -32.39 0.87
C ILE A 605 -27.75 -32.41 2.38
N GLY A 606 -27.51 -33.60 2.94
CA GLY A 606 -27.13 -33.80 4.35
C GLY A 606 -28.02 -33.05 5.34
N ALA A 607 -27.38 -32.42 6.32
CA ALA A 607 -28.07 -31.67 7.36
C ALA A 607 -28.90 -30.49 6.85
N LEU A 608 -28.60 -29.91 5.68
CA LEU A 608 -29.46 -28.87 5.10
C LEU A 608 -30.84 -29.43 4.73
N SER A 609 -30.90 -30.70 4.28
CA SER A 609 -32.16 -31.38 4.01
C SER A 609 -32.96 -31.57 5.29
N GLU A 610 -32.29 -32.04 6.35
CA GLU A 610 -32.85 -32.33 7.67
C GLU A 610 -33.38 -31.07 8.34
N THR A 611 -32.56 -30.02 8.44
CA THR A 611 -32.95 -28.72 9.01
C THR A 611 -34.14 -28.10 8.27
N SER A 612 -34.16 -28.19 6.93
CA SER A 612 -35.31 -27.71 6.15
C SER A 612 -36.58 -28.55 6.36
N LYS A 613 -36.44 -29.87 6.58
CA LYS A 613 -37.57 -30.76 6.93
C LYS A 613 -38.11 -30.42 8.32
N GLU A 614 -37.22 -30.17 9.27
CA GLU A 614 -37.56 -29.98 10.67
C GLU A 614 -38.15 -28.60 10.94
N PHE A 615 -37.49 -27.55 10.48
CA PHE A 615 -37.85 -26.16 10.80
C PHE A 615 -38.58 -25.44 9.67
N GLY A 616 -38.58 -26.01 8.46
CA GLY A 616 -39.16 -25.42 7.27
C GLY A 616 -38.11 -24.85 6.32
N GLY A 617 -38.51 -24.63 5.07
CA GLY A 617 -37.64 -24.18 4.00
C GLY A 617 -37.75 -25.01 2.74
N PHE A 618 -37.52 -24.35 1.61
CA PHE A 618 -37.54 -24.99 0.30
C PHE A 618 -36.21 -25.64 -0.01
N ARG A 619 -36.24 -26.68 -0.85
CA ARG A 619 -35.05 -27.39 -1.27
C ARG A 619 -34.96 -27.46 -2.79
N PHE A 620 -33.74 -27.60 -3.29
CA PHE A 620 -33.47 -27.86 -4.70
C PHE A 620 -32.35 -28.88 -4.86
N ILE A 621 -32.34 -29.58 -5.99
CA ILE A 621 -31.32 -30.60 -6.29
C ILE A 621 -29.94 -29.92 -6.40
N PRO A 622 -28.94 -30.31 -5.58
CA PRO A 622 -27.61 -29.73 -5.63
C PRO A 622 -27.02 -29.76 -7.04
N ASN A 623 -26.32 -28.70 -7.43
CA ASN A 623 -25.72 -28.55 -8.77
C ASN A 623 -26.71 -28.57 -9.97
N SER A 624 -28.02 -28.47 -9.74
CA SER A 624 -29.03 -28.39 -10.81
C SER A 624 -29.57 -26.96 -10.99
N LYS A 625 -29.11 -26.28 -12.05
CA LYS A 625 -29.61 -24.95 -12.43
C LYS A 625 -31.12 -24.91 -12.69
N HIS A 626 -31.67 -26.01 -13.21
CA HIS A 626 -33.11 -26.11 -13.50
C HIS A 626 -33.91 -26.20 -12.21
N SER A 627 -33.50 -27.09 -11.30
CA SER A 627 -34.15 -27.24 -10.00
C SER A 627 -34.08 -25.95 -9.18
N LEU A 628 -32.93 -25.27 -9.15
CA LEU A 628 -32.79 -23.99 -8.45
C LEU A 628 -33.73 -22.93 -9.03
N LYS A 629 -33.74 -22.77 -10.36
CA LYS A 629 -34.60 -21.78 -11.04
C LYS A 629 -36.08 -22.06 -10.81
N ASP A 630 -36.50 -23.32 -10.92
CA ASP A 630 -37.90 -23.70 -10.79
C ASP A 630 -38.38 -23.57 -9.33
N SER A 631 -37.54 -23.92 -8.35
CA SER A 631 -37.81 -23.67 -6.93
C SER A 631 -37.90 -22.17 -6.61
N MET A 632 -36.97 -21.34 -7.11
CA MET A 632 -37.05 -19.88 -6.94
C MET A 632 -38.36 -19.33 -7.53
N ARG A 633 -38.74 -19.79 -8.73
CA ARG A 633 -39.96 -19.34 -9.40
C ARG A 633 -41.21 -19.75 -8.62
N ALA A 634 -41.27 -20.99 -8.11
CA ALA A 634 -42.39 -21.47 -7.32
C ALA A 634 -42.57 -20.64 -6.04
N ILE A 635 -41.48 -20.32 -5.34
CA ILE A 635 -41.53 -19.50 -4.13
C ILE A 635 -42.06 -18.10 -4.43
N LEU A 636 -41.57 -17.46 -5.51
CA LEU A 636 -41.98 -16.10 -5.87
C LEU A 636 -43.42 -16.01 -6.39
N LEU A 637 -43.92 -17.03 -7.09
CA LEU A 637 -45.30 -17.05 -7.59
C LEU A 637 -46.32 -17.19 -6.45
N ASN A 638 -45.98 -17.94 -5.40
CA ASN A 638 -46.84 -18.18 -4.25
C ASN A 638 -46.33 -17.45 -2.99
N TYR A 639 -45.72 -16.27 -3.17
CA TYR A 639 -44.96 -15.61 -2.10
C TYR A 639 -45.79 -15.30 -0.85
N GLU A 640 -47.03 -14.82 -1.00
CA GLU A 640 -47.90 -14.46 0.14
C GLU A 640 -48.28 -15.69 1.00
N GLU A 641 -48.54 -16.83 0.34
CA GLU A 641 -48.81 -18.11 1.02
C GLU A 641 -47.56 -18.59 1.76
N ASN A 642 -46.43 -18.62 1.08
CA ASN A 642 -45.15 -19.04 1.66
C ASN A 642 -44.69 -18.12 2.82
N LEU A 643 -45.03 -16.83 2.76
CA LEU A 643 -44.75 -15.88 3.85
C LEU A 643 -45.61 -16.17 5.09
N THR A 644 -46.84 -16.63 4.89
CA THR A 644 -47.72 -17.05 6.00
C THR A 644 -47.15 -18.29 6.68
N ASP A 645 -46.69 -19.28 5.90
CA ASP A 645 -46.02 -20.48 6.41
C ASP A 645 -44.72 -20.16 7.15
N LEU A 646 -43.96 -19.17 6.67
CA LEU A 646 -42.73 -18.70 7.31
C LEU A 646 -42.98 -18.21 8.74
N LEU A 647 -44.08 -17.48 8.97
CA LEU A 647 -44.43 -16.99 10.31
C LEU A 647 -44.77 -18.14 11.28
N VAL A 648 -45.35 -19.23 10.78
CA VAL A 648 -45.58 -20.45 11.56
C VAL A 648 -44.25 -21.13 11.90
N GLN A 649 -43.35 -21.24 10.92
CA GLN A 649 -42.01 -21.81 11.09
C GLN A 649 -41.17 -21.00 12.10
N GLN A 650 -41.26 -19.68 12.07
CA GLN A 650 -40.58 -18.79 12.99
C GLN A 650 -41.02 -19.03 14.45
N LYS A 651 -42.32 -19.14 14.70
CA LYS A 651 -42.85 -19.48 16.04
C LYS A 651 -42.42 -20.87 16.51
N LYS A 652 -42.37 -21.84 15.58
CA LYS A 652 -41.87 -23.20 15.88
C LYS A 652 -40.40 -23.17 16.33
N LEU A 653 -39.56 -22.41 15.63
CA LEU A 653 -38.15 -22.22 15.99
C LEU A 653 -37.96 -21.51 17.33
N GLU A 654 -38.73 -20.45 17.60
CA GLU A 654 -38.70 -19.76 18.89
C GLU A 654 -39.09 -20.68 20.06
N THR A 655 -40.05 -21.57 19.83
CA THR A 655 -40.46 -22.58 20.82
C THR A 655 -39.37 -23.63 21.01
N HIS A 656 -38.80 -24.15 19.92
CA HIS A 656 -37.69 -25.11 19.97
C HIS A 656 -36.48 -24.54 20.73
N ASN A 657 -36.10 -23.29 20.51
CA ASN A 657 -35.00 -22.64 21.24
C ASN A 657 -35.27 -22.55 22.75
N LYS A 658 -36.51 -22.26 23.16
CA LYS A 658 -36.90 -22.23 24.58
C LYS A 658 -36.84 -23.63 25.20
N THR A 659 -37.32 -24.65 24.49
CA THR A 659 -37.24 -26.04 24.96
C THR A 659 -35.80 -26.52 25.04
N TYR A 660 -34.97 -26.25 24.03
CA TYR A 660 -33.55 -26.58 24.03
C TYR A 660 -32.81 -25.92 25.19
N GLU A 661 -33.09 -24.64 25.50
CA GLU A 661 -32.51 -23.97 26.66
C GLU A 661 -32.93 -24.64 27.97
N GLN A 662 -34.19 -25.07 28.08
CA GLN A 662 -34.70 -25.81 29.25
C GLN A 662 -34.10 -27.20 29.37
N ASP A 663 -33.91 -27.91 28.26
CA ASP A 663 -33.30 -29.25 28.21
C ASP A 663 -31.81 -29.19 28.53
N ILE A 664 -31.09 -28.20 28.03
CA ILE A 664 -29.69 -27.96 28.39
C ILE A 664 -29.61 -27.61 29.89
N LYS A 665 -30.45 -26.70 30.38
CA LYS A 665 -30.48 -26.40 31.82
C LYS A 665 -30.80 -27.66 32.62
N SER A 666 -31.79 -28.46 32.23
CA SER A 666 -32.12 -29.68 32.96
C SER A 666 -30.98 -30.70 32.93
N LEU A 667 -30.27 -30.86 31.79
CA LEU A 667 -29.12 -31.74 31.64
C LEU A 667 -27.93 -31.32 32.52
N TYR A 668 -27.60 -30.02 32.55
CA TYR A 668 -26.49 -29.49 33.34
C TYR A 668 -26.85 -29.30 34.82
N PHE A 669 -28.12 -29.16 35.20
CA PHE A 669 -28.55 -28.98 36.59
C PHE A 669 -29.10 -30.26 37.25
N SER A 670 -29.39 -31.32 36.49
CA SER A 670 -29.77 -32.63 37.05
C SER A 670 -28.57 -33.38 37.64
N GLU A 671 -27.36 -33.20 37.09
CA GLU A 671 -26.11 -33.81 37.59
C GLU A 671 -25.47 -33.08 38.78
N PHE A 672 -25.96 -31.90 39.18
CA PHE A 672 -25.45 -31.13 40.32
C PHE A 672 -26.36 -31.17 41.56
N LYS A 673 -27.40 -32.02 41.55
CA LYS A 673 -28.37 -32.16 42.65
C LYS A 673 -28.28 -33.47 43.45
N GLU A 674 -27.34 -34.35 43.11
CA GLU A 674 -26.81 -35.41 44.00
C GLU A 674 -25.40 -35.00 44.46
#